data_AF-A0A918TEA2-F1
#
_entry.id   AF-A0A918TEA2-F1
#
_cell.length_a   1.000
_cell.length_b   1.000
_cell.length_c   1.000
_cell.angle_alpha   90.00
_cell.angle_beta   90.00
_cell.angle_gamma   90.00
#
_symmetry.space_group_name_H-M   'P 1'
#
loop_
_entity.id
_entity.type
_entity.pdbx_description
1 polymer ?
#
loop_
_entity_poly.entity_id
_entity_poly.type
_entity_poly.pdbx_seq_one_letter_code
_entity_poly.pdbx_strand_id
1 'polypeptide(L)'
;MLVLLLVFGCTLLFASNAKAEFVQVEAEGFTAQSGLRVETTSDSGGGQNLGYTNTGDWAEYTVDIPVAGDYRFNFRVASDGEGGSIEGVVGSTPLGSATVVDTGGWQSWSTVSGVFTFSSAGTQTIRLNFSGSADAYLFNLNWFSYGPGPILVEAEEFSSMSGIRVQVNSDTDAGEAVAYIDNGDWTEYSVVVPVAGEYIANFRVASDNDLGGRIEMVVDGVPLAEITVPNTNGWQTWITVSIEVNFATAGAKTIRLNYLGGEGALFNVNWFSFEQMVALPLTVGSTLQQKMRYGMDYERLWYWSSNLDGAERDEIARWTAVDADVDFVRVAVNGGYERDFKGDYDLSAYTSKIIPLMQEMKQANPDIKFFASPRPLNESYPSKKWEGEDVRWQPYPFWICGAPTPISGSFDFDWQECAEYLVRYLLLMKSYDFQISFLDITNEWQSNVGGGRVTQGDMENIHEYLNVTYFQDPWTYSEVDSSILLEPEDIPEIVAPSSWNYLQGTSWINNLDSGDREAISIAASHNTDRDGDAQSFADAVRSRLGSETEIWNTEVHGWKSTSSENETTSFYYYLEAIRAGFGGINGWLAIGTTNQGHSYILNPGGSATRNVKYYIYRKLSSTSNYGHALDILAEPEPGVLNAPLGSNDDAIPRNVAAFIKGNLMTVWVINENQVPVSLDISPDGRTIAETSVRRTRWTDPSQVEGFVTFEPVVGGSHFNTLVPGASVCCFEIVLDGEDFSNDLIQGEDFDHSWGLSTQNTGDTGGGLNLQNISNGDFVRYGDVALVEDSLMTFRVARANGRPDGFIEVREGSADGPVLGQVDVPNTNGWQSYETVSTTLDVDAGIYNLYLKFVEDAETTTNAAFVNLNWFTVNELPAPTPVEVSGLTANAVSANEIAISWEAAAEASSYNLSRALSASGPFSEISTGIEGTAFSDTGLSPFTTYFYRITGNFGDEVGPVSSVASATTQPEPISAENLAISDLEMSVDGSGAKLLSFTIESSGLGYDYQLYTSDTLLTDDWEELGPVHSGTGALLEIDVLFDYEDPTHERQFFRLGVSASPSYSEESD
;
A
#
# COMPACT_ATOMS: atom_id res chain seq x y z
N MET A 1 -3.88 58.04 27.40
CA MET A 1 -3.77 58.11 28.88
C MET A 1 -4.64 56.99 29.42
N LEU A 2 -4.02 56.05 30.16
CA LEU A 2 -4.59 54.91 30.92
C LEU A 2 -5.37 53.78 30.19
N VAL A 3 -4.64 52.67 30.02
CA VAL A 3 -4.93 51.25 30.36
C VAL A 3 -6.31 50.89 30.93
N LEU A 4 -6.97 49.89 30.33
CA LEU A 4 -7.54 48.73 31.07
C LEU A 4 -7.56 47.47 30.16
N LEU A 5 -6.90 46.40 30.64
CA LEU A 5 -6.92 45.04 30.08
C LEU A 5 -8.27 44.36 30.34
N LEU A 6 -8.73 43.55 29.39
CA LEU A 6 -9.41 42.28 29.67
C LEU A 6 -9.00 41.26 28.60
N VAL A 7 -8.34 40.21 29.09
CA VAL A 7 -7.74 39.09 28.36
C VAL A 7 -8.83 38.04 28.12
N PHE A 8 -9.05 37.69 26.86
CA PHE A 8 -9.37 36.31 26.45
C PHE A 8 -8.70 36.11 25.09
N GLY A 9 -7.53 35.45 25.14
CA GLY A 9 -6.78 35.06 23.95
C GLY A 9 -7.47 33.88 23.30
N CYS A 10 -8.12 34.10 22.17
CA CYS A 10 -8.36 33.06 21.19
C CYS A 10 -7.17 33.11 20.25
N THR A 11 -6.11 32.37 20.59
CA THR A 11 -5.00 32.12 19.68
C THR A 11 -5.52 31.14 18.64
N LEU A 12 -5.97 31.65 17.49
CA LEU A 12 -5.93 30.88 16.26
C LEU A 12 -4.46 30.55 15.99
N LEU A 13 -4.04 29.37 16.44
CA LEU A 13 -2.84 28.71 15.92
C LEU A 13 -3.23 28.15 14.55
N PHE A 14 -3.02 28.95 13.51
CA PHE A 14 -2.55 28.36 12.27
C PHE A 14 -1.19 27.76 12.62
N ALA A 15 -1.16 26.45 12.85
CA ALA A 15 0.09 25.70 12.78
C ALA A 15 0.56 25.86 11.33
N SER A 16 1.45 26.82 11.11
CA SER A 16 2.26 26.85 9.90
C SER A 16 2.93 25.49 9.79
N ASN A 17 2.79 24.81 8.64
CA ASN A 17 3.61 23.68 8.25
C ASN A 17 5.09 24.03 8.47
N ALA A 18 5.63 23.70 9.64
CA ALA A 18 7.05 23.69 9.88
C ALA A 18 7.59 22.55 9.02
N LYS A 19 8.57 22.84 8.15
CA LYS A 19 9.19 21.82 7.30
C LYS A 19 9.64 20.65 8.18
N ALA A 20 9.02 19.51 7.94
CA ALA A 20 8.95 18.36 8.82
C ALA A 20 9.91 17.24 8.39
N GLU A 21 11.00 17.58 7.73
CA GLU A 21 11.97 16.63 7.19
C GLU A 21 13.38 16.95 7.72
N PHE A 22 14.25 15.94 7.72
CA PHE A 22 15.67 16.17 7.94
C PHE A 22 16.19 17.13 6.87
N VAL A 23 16.70 18.28 7.30
CA VAL A 23 17.26 19.26 6.38
C VAL A 23 18.72 18.91 6.15
N GLN A 24 19.04 18.44 4.94
CA GLN A 24 20.42 18.22 4.50
C GLN A 24 21.11 19.55 4.17
N VAL A 25 22.36 19.66 4.60
CA VAL A 25 23.28 20.78 4.40
C VAL A 25 24.60 20.22 3.87
N GLU A 26 24.93 20.60 2.65
CA GLU A 26 26.23 20.28 2.05
C GLU A 26 27.35 20.91 2.88
N ALA A 27 28.41 20.14 3.18
CA ALA A 27 29.45 20.57 4.10
C ALA A 27 30.33 21.68 3.49
N GLU A 28 30.50 21.71 2.18
CA GLU A 28 31.11 22.84 1.47
C GLU A 28 30.25 24.11 1.50
N GLY A 29 28.98 24.01 1.91
CA GLY A 29 28.03 25.11 2.07
C GLY A 29 28.24 25.98 3.31
N PHE A 30 29.42 25.93 3.95
CA PHE A 30 29.72 26.70 5.16
C PHE A 30 29.67 28.22 4.93
N THR A 31 29.23 28.97 5.95
CA THR A 31 29.26 30.44 5.95
C THR A 31 30.60 31.01 6.42
N ALA A 32 31.35 30.25 7.22
CA ALA A 32 32.72 30.55 7.63
C ALA A 32 33.46 29.25 8.02
N GLN A 33 34.78 29.22 7.92
CA GLN A 33 35.59 28.08 8.35
C GLN A 33 36.99 28.49 8.79
N SER A 34 37.68 27.58 9.49
CA SER A 34 39.12 27.65 9.71
C SER A 34 39.81 26.31 9.51
N GLY A 35 40.90 26.30 8.74
CA GLY A 35 41.80 25.16 8.56
C GLY A 35 41.41 24.15 7.48
N LEU A 36 40.20 24.26 6.92
CA LEU A 36 39.60 23.26 6.03
C LEU A 36 39.91 23.50 4.56
N ARG A 37 39.81 22.43 3.76
CA ARG A 37 39.82 22.49 2.28
C ARG A 37 38.66 21.69 1.73
N VAL A 38 38.19 22.09 0.55
CA VAL A 38 37.20 21.34 -0.22
C VAL A 38 37.92 20.46 -1.26
N GLU A 39 37.40 19.26 -1.51
CA GLU A 39 37.85 18.36 -2.56
C GLU A 39 36.67 17.63 -3.20
N THR A 40 36.87 17.01 -4.37
CA THR A 40 35.80 16.24 -5.04
C THR A 40 35.51 14.97 -4.25
N THR A 41 34.23 14.74 -3.94
CA THR A 41 33.77 13.52 -3.29
C THR A 41 33.53 12.41 -4.31
N SER A 42 33.76 11.17 -3.88
CA SER A 42 33.33 9.94 -4.58
C SER A 42 32.09 9.29 -3.96
N ASP A 43 31.48 9.96 -2.96
CA ASP A 43 30.22 9.54 -2.35
C ASP A 43 29.06 9.58 -3.36
N SER A 44 27.96 8.91 -3.01
CA SER A 44 26.70 9.00 -3.75
C SER A 44 26.20 10.46 -3.79
N GLY A 45 25.74 10.90 -4.96
CA GLY A 45 25.37 12.30 -5.24
C GLY A 45 26.47 13.18 -5.85
N GLY A 46 27.76 12.80 -5.72
CA GLY A 46 28.89 13.60 -6.21
C GLY A 46 29.05 14.93 -5.46
N GLY A 47 29.73 15.92 -6.06
CA GLY A 47 29.93 17.25 -5.45
C GLY A 47 31.30 17.46 -4.81
N GLN A 48 31.35 18.22 -3.72
CA GLN A 48 32.57 18.43 -2.94
C GLN A 48 32.38 18.01 -1.48
N ASN A 49 33.45 17.59 -0.81
CA ASN A 49 33.46 17.39 0.63
C ASN A 49 34.45 18.32 1.31
N LEU A 50 34.24 18.59 2.60
CA LEU A 50 35.30 19.11 3.46
C LEU A 50 36.32 18.02 3.74
N GLY A 51 37.60 18.38 3.70
CA GLY A 51 38.70 17.48 4.00
C GLY A 51 39.92 18.21 4.54
N TYR A 52 40.98 17.44 4.76
CA TYR A 52 42.19 17.86 5.48
C TYR A 52 41.91 18.37 6.91
N THR A 53 40.83 17.89 7.54
CA THR A 53 40.44 18.33 8.89
C THR A 53 41.52 17.96 9.91
N ASN A 54 41.86 18.89 10.80
CA ASN A 54 42.75 18.67 11.94
C ASN A 54 42.05 19.10 13.24
N THR A 55 42.63 18.69 14.37
CA THR A 55 42.20 19.16 15.68
C THR A 55 42.27 20.68 15.77
N GLY A 56 41.13 21.32 16.06
CA GLY A 56 40.99 22.77 16.17
C GLY A 56 40.41 23.45 14.93
N ASP A 57 40.23 22.73 13.83
CA ASP A 57 39.53 23.22 12.65
C ASP A 57 38.01 23.29 12.91
N TRP A 58 37.30 24.14 12.17
CA TRP A 58 35.86 24.32 12.35
C TRP A 58 35.17 24.88 11.11
N ALA A 59 33.86 24.67 11.01
CA ALA A 59 32.98 25.26 10.00
C ALA A 59 31.67 25.77 10.62
N GLU A 60 31.15 26.89 10.13
CA GLU A 60 29.89 27.52 10.56
C GLU A 60 28.81 27.36 9.50
N TYR A 61 27.57 27.13 9.96
CA TYR A 61 26.39 26.96 9.12
C TYR A 61 25.19 27.68 9.73
N THR A 62 24.20 27.95 8.89
CA THR A 62 22.91 28.44 9.32
C THR A 62 21.91 27.30 9.32
N VAL A 63 21.27 27.04 10.46
CA VAL A 63 20.23 26.01 10.62
C VAL A 63 18.96 26.68 11.12
N ASP A 64 17.79 26.21 10.68
CA ASP A 64 16.50 26.74 11.12
C ASP A 64 15.84 25.77 12.08
N ILE A 65 15.61 26.20 13.32
CA ILE A 65 15.15 25.35 14.42
C ILE A 65 13.69 25.70 14.71
N PRO A 66 12.68 24.95 14.24
CA PRO A 66 11.28 25.37 14.36
C PRO A 66 10.81 25.50 15.82
N VAL A 67 11.30 24.60 16.68
CA VAL A 67 10.97 24.55 18.11
C VAL A 67 12.26 24.28 18.90
N ALA A 68 12.42 24.90 20.07
CA ALA A 68 13.53 24.57 20.98
C ALA A 68 13.42 23.10 21.45
N GLY A 69 14.53 22.40 21.54
CA GLY A 69 14.56 20.99 21.94
C GLY A 69 15.74 20.23 21.35
N ASP A 70 15.67 18.92 21.46
CA ASP A 70 16.68 18.01 20.92
C ASP A 70 16.49 17.81 19.42
N TYR A 71 17.61 17.88 18.69
CA TYR A 71 17.67 17.61 17.26
C TYR A 71 18.71 16.53 17.02
N ARG A 72 18.38 15.57 16.16
CA ARG A 72 19.37 14.61 15.67
C ARG A 72 20.13 15.23 14.50
N PHE A 73 21.45 15.17 14.58
CA PHE A 73 22.35 15.53 13.49
C PHE A 73 23.01 14.27 12.95
N ASN A 74 22.90 14.04 11.65
CA ASN A 74 23.60 12.97 10.93
C ASN A 74 24.72 13.60 10.11
N PHE A 75 25.93 13.05 10.17
CA PHE A 75 27.13 13.53 9.48
C PHE A 75 27.64 12.43 8.54
N ARG A 76 27.76 12.72 7.25
CA ARG A 76 28.31 11.82 6.25
C ARG A 76 29.82 12.00 6.16
N VAL A 77 30.58 11.03 6.69
CA VAL A 77 32.00 11.15 6.97
C VAL A 77 32.83 10.01 6.38
N ALA A 78 34.11 10.27 6.10
CA ALA A 78 35.08 9.26 5.68
C ALA A 78 36.42 9.46 6.40
N SER A 79 37.06 8.39 6.84
CA SER A 79 38.33 8.43 7.58
C SER A 79 39.21 7.24 7.18
N ASP A 80 40.50 7.48 7.00
CA ASP A 80 41.56 6.46 6.90
C ASP A 80 42.51 6.53 8.11
N GLY A 81 42.14 7.33 9.11
CA GLY A 81 42.85 7.51 10.38
C GLY A 81 41.99 7.11 11.58
N GLU A 82 42.44 7.45 12.79
CA GLU A 82 41.70 7.16 14.04
C GLU A 82 40.31 7.84 14.12
N GLY A 83 40.01 8.76 13.19
CA GLY A 83 38.78 9.57 13.20
C GLY A 83 38.89 10.76 14.13
N GLY A 84 37.79 11.13 14.78
CA GLY A 84 37.72 12.30 15.66
C GLY A 84 36.31 12.55 16.21
N SER A 85 36.04 13.79 16.60
CA SER A 85 34.75 14.23 17.13
C SER A 85 34.32 15.55 16.47
N ILE A 86 33.03 15.64 16.19
CA ILE A 86 32.33 16.82 15.69
C ILE A 86 31.50 17.38 16.85
N GLU A 87 31.89 18.51 17.42
CA GLU A 87 31.13 19.20 18.49
C GLU A 87 30.38 20.40 17.91
N GLY A 88 29.07 20.49 18.16
CA GLY A 88 28.27 21.66 17.80
C GLY A 88 28.21 22.68 18.92
N VAL A 89 28.41 23.95 18.56
CA VAL A 89 28.21 25.08 19.46
C VAL A 89 27.37 26.18 18.79
N VAL A 90 26.53 26.84 19.59
CA VAL A 90 25.90 28.13 19.21
C VAL A 90 26.50 29.22 20.09
N GLY A 91 27.23 30.14 19.47
CA GLY A 91 28.07 31.10 20.19
C GLY A 91 29.17 30.39 20.98
N SER A 92 29.00 30.28 22.30
CA SER A 92 29.92 29.56 23.19
C SER A 92 29.24 28.41 23.95
N THR A 93 27.99 28.09 23.63
CA THR A 93 27.21 27.07 24.31
C THR A 93 27.32 25.75 23.55
N PRO A 94 27.85 24.68 24.16
CA PRO A 94 27.83 23.34 23.57
C PRO A 94 26.41 22.83 23.42
N LEU A 95 26.13 22.21 22.27
CA LEU A 95 24.83 21.59 21.96
C LEU A 95 24.88 20.07 22.07
N GLY A 96 25.99 19.47 21.62
CA GLY A 96 26.14 18.03 21.46
C GLY A 96 27.37 17.68 20.63
N SER A 97 27.65 16.38 20.46
CA SER A 97 28.72 15.91 19.58
C SER A 97 28.42 14.58 18.90
N ALA A 98 29.15 14.28 17.83
CA ALA A 98 29.16 12.99 17.14
C ALA A 98 30.61 12.48 17.02
N THR A 99 30.80 11.17 17.18
CA THR A 99 32.13 10.54 17.05
C THR A 99 32.30 9.94 15.66
N VAL A 100 33.45 10.17 15.05
CA VAL A 100 33.88 9.62 13.76
C VAL A 100 34.97 8.59 14.01
N VAL A 101 34.87 7.43 13.37
CA VAL A 101 35.86 6.35 13.44
C VAL A 101 36.46 6.08 12.06
N ASP A 102 37.48 5.23 11.98
CA ASP A 102 38.04 4.72 10.72
C ASP A 102 36.94 4.06 9.86
N THR A 103 36.79 4.53 8.62
CA THR A 103 35.84 3.99 7.64
C THR A 103 36.53 3.16 6.56
N GLY A 104 37.84 2.94 6.67
CA GLY A 104 38.65 2.16 5.74
C GLY A 104 39.12 2.96 4.52
N GLY A 105 39.05 4.29 4.55
CA GLY A 105 39.59 5.16 3.51
C GLY A 105 39.02 6.58 3.51
N TRP A 106 39.79 7.55 2.98
CA TRP A 106 39.42 8.98 2.91
C TRP A 106 38.18 9.29 2.04
N GLN A 107 37.71 8.29 1.31
CA GLN A 107 36.61 8.38 0.38
C GLN A 107 35.68 7.15 0.52
N SER A 108 35.82 6.41 1.64
CA SER A 108 34.93 5.33 2.04
C SER A 108 33.93 5.92 3.04
N TRP A 109 32.69 6.13 2.63
CA TRP A 109 31.76 6.98 3.39
C TRP A 109 30.84 6.20 4.31
N SER A 110 30.62 6.71 5.52
CA SER A 110 29.61 6.22 6.46
C SER A 110 28.89 7.40 7.13
N THR A 111 27.72 7.15 7.71
CA THR A 111 26.96 8.19 8.41
C THR A 111 27.04 7.96 9.91
N VAL A 112 27.50 8.97 10.64
CA VAL A 112 27.52 8.99 12.12
C VAL A 112 26.51 10.00 12.64
N SER A 113 25.98 9.80 13.84
CA SER A 113 24.91 10.66 14.38
C SER A 113 25.22 11.17 15.78
N GLY A 114 24.61 12.30 16.16
CA GLY A 114 24.63 12.84 17.52
C GLY A 114 23.36 13.65 17.82
N VAL A 115 23.04 13.81 19.11
CA VAL A 115 21.90 14.63 19.57
C VAL A 115 22.42 16.00 20.02
N PHE A 116 21.78 17.06 19.54
CA PHE A 116 22.16 18.45 19.73
C PHE A 116 20.97 19.21 20.32
N THR A 117 21.12 19.75 21.52
CA THR A 117 20.01 20.39 22.26
C THR A 117 20.01 21.90 22.05
N PHE A 118 18.96 22.42 21.39
CA PHE A 118 18.77 23.86 21.17
C PHE A 118 17.84 24.46 22.23
N SER A 119 18.30 25.51 22.91
CA SER A 119 17.52 26.20 23.95
C SER A 119 16.49 27.22 23.41
N SER A 120 16.51 27.49 22.09
CA SER A 120 15.60 28.43 21.44
C SER A 120 15.33 28.06 19.99
N ALA A 121 14.10 28.32 19.53
CA ALA A 121 13.69 28.22 18.13
C ALA A 121 14.24 29.35 17.24
N GLY A 122 13.97 29.28 15.94
CA GLY A 122 14.38 30.19 14.88
C GLY A 122 15.70 29.82 14.23
N THR A 123 16.14 30.66 13.30
CA THR A 123 17.40 30.52 12.60
C THR A 123 18.60 30.72 13.54
N GLN A 124 19.44 29.70 13.67
CA GLN A 124 20.64 29.65 14.51
C GLN A 124 21.90 29.56 13.64
N THR A 125 22.99 30.18 14.08
CA THR A 125 24.33 29.93 13.51
C THR A 125 25.04 28.90 14.37
N ILE A 126 25.18 27.70 13.84
CA ILE A 126 25.92 26.60 14.48
C ILE A 126 27.36 26.58 13.97
N ARG A 127 28.32 26.41 14.87
CA ARG A 127 29.70 26.07 14.54
C ARG A 127 29.95 24.60 14.89
N LEU A 128 30.49 23.86 13.93
CA LEU A 128 31.00 22.50 14.14
C LEU A 128 32.51 22.59 14.38
N ASN A 129 32.94 22.24 15.59
CA ASN A 129 34.35 22.15 15.97
C ASN A 129 34.84 20.71 15.77
N PHE A 130 36.01 20.55 15.13
CA PHE A 130 36.61 19.24 14.90
C PHE A 130 37.78 19.00 15.85
N SER A 131 37.79 17.83 16.48
CA SER A 131 38.82 17.45 17.45
C SER A 131 39.21 15.98 17.38
N GLY A 132 40.45 15.68 17.71
CA GLY A 132 41.00 14.32 17.72
C GLY A 132 42.50 14.34 18.02
N SER A 133 43.24 13.33 17.54
CA SER A 133 44.69 13.22 17.71
C SER A 133 45.41 14.38 16.99
N ALA A 134 46.24 15.15 17.73
CA ALA A 134 46.79 16.43 17.27
C ALA A 134 47.78 16.36 16.08
N ASP A 135 48.28 15.17 15.74
CA ASP A 135 49.32 14.96 14.72
C ASP A 135 48.82 14.19 13.47
N ALA A 136 47.49 14.09 13.27
CA ALA A 136 46.89 13.38 12.14
C ALA A 136 45.67 14.12 11.55
N TYR A 137 45.39 13.88 10.27
CA TYR A 137 44.10 14.24 9.68
C TYR A 137 42.99 13.40 10.34
N LEU A 138 41.85 14.04 10.61
CA LEU A 138 40.74 13.40 11.32
C LEU A 138 39.79 12.66 10.38
N PHE A 139 39.04 13.36 9.53
CA PHE A 139 38.04 12.79 8.63
C PHE A 139 37.67 13.79 7.51
N ASN A 140 37.04 13.30 6.47
CA ASN A 140 36.32 14.10 5.50
C ASN A 140 34.84 14.17 5.91
N LEU A 141 34.17 15.28 5.59
CA LEU A 141 32.73 15.49 5.85
C LEU A 141 32.07 15.94 4.53
N ASN A 142 31.13 15.16 4.01
CA ASN A 142 30.44 15.43 2.75
C ASN A 142 29.23 16.35 2.96
N TRP A 143 28.29 15.92 3.78
CA TRP A 143 27.11 16.68 4.18
C TRP A 143 26.75 16.36 5.63
N PHE A 144 25.90 17.20 6.23
CA PHE A 144 25.20 16.85 7.45
C PHE A 144 23.72 17.17 7.32
N SER A 145 22.86 16.42 8.01
CA SER A 145 21.43 16.69 8.07
C SER A 145 20.99 16.88 9.51
N TYR A 146 19.98 17.72 9.75
CA TYR A 146 19.38 17.86 11.08
C TYR A 146 17.85 17.75 11.02
N GLY A 147 17.28 17.10 12.03
CA GLY A 147 15.85 16.87 12.16
C GLY A 147 15.45 16.64 13.62
N PRO A 148 14.16 16.38 13.90
CA PRO A 148 13.69 16.16 15.26
C PRO A 148 14.51 15.11 16.01
N GLY A 149 14.89 15.41 17.25
CA GLY A 149 15.56 14.46 18.13
C GLY A 149 14.57 13.45 18.73
N PRO A 150 15.08 12.44 19.47
CA PRO A 150 14.21 11.53 20.22
C PRO A 150 13.31 12.31 21.19
N ILE A 151 12.02 12.02 21.16
CA ILE A 151 11.07 12.55 22.14
C ILE A 151 11.18 11.68 23.38
N LEU A 152 11.96 12.09 24.37
CA LEU A 152 12.07 11.38 25.66
C LEU A 152 10.96 11.83 26.61
N VAL A 153 10.27 10.86 27.21
CA VAL A 153 9.23 11.08 28.22
C VAL A 153 9.56 10.23 29.44
N GLU A 154 9.83 10.89 30.56
CA GLU A 154 9.98 10.21 31.85
C GLU A 154 8.63 9.61 32.25
N ALA A 155 8.61 8.34 32.64
CA ALA A 155 7.35 7.64 32.88
C ALA A 155 6.62 8.22 34.09
N GLU A 156 7.34 8.79 35.06
CA GLU A 156 6.79 9.51 36.21
C GLU A 156 6.15 10.86 35.87
N GLU A 157 6.37 11.42 34.67
CA GLU A 157 5.78 12.69 34.23
C GLU A 157 4.39 12.52 33.58
N PHE A 158 3.58 11.61 34.12
CA PHE A 158 2.21 11.41 33.65
C PHE A 158 1.29 12.59 33.99
N SER A 159 0.38 12.90 33.08
CA SER A 159 -0.69 13.89 33.26
C SER A 159 -1.89 13.32 34.04
N SER A 160 -2.11 12.00 33.95
CA SER A 160 -3.14 11.26 34.67
C SER A 160 -2.73 9.79 34.82
N MET A 161 -3.24 9.09 35.84
CA MET A 161 -2.95 7.67 36.07
C MET A 161 -4.05 6.95 36.85
N SER A 162 -4.00 5.62 36.85
CA SER A 162 -4.77 4.74 37.73
C SER A 162 -3.91 3.57 38.23
N GLY A 163 -3.98 3.32 39.54
CA GLY A 163 -3.48 2.09 40.19
C GLY A 163 -1.97 2.03 40.48
N ILE A 164 -1.16 2.77 39.73
CA ILE A 164 0.32 2.75 39.85
C ILE A 164 0.86 3.50 41.08
N ARG A 165 2.18 3.33 41.33
CA ARG A 165 2.98 4.18 42.23
C ARG A 165 4.33 4.48 41.59
N VAL A 166 4.98 5.57 42.00
CA VAL A 166 6.37 5.84 41.62
C VAL A 166 7.36 5.34 42.66
N GLN A 167 8.56 4.95 42.24
CA GLN A 167 9.67 4.61 43.13
C GLN A 167 11.01 5.03 42.54
N VAL A 168 12.01 5.25 43.40
CA VAL A 168 13.39 5.51 42.95
C VAL A 168 13.92 4.32 42.15
N ASN A 169 14.48 4.61 40.97
CA ASN A 169 15.10 3.62 40.11
C ASN A 169 16.62 3.53 40.36
N SER A 170 17.23 2.39 40.01
CA SER A 170 18.69 2.20 40.03
C SER A 170 19.29 2.08 38.62
N ASP A 171 18.63 2.66 37.63
CA ASP A 171 19.14 2.74 36.26
C ASP A 171 20.26 3.80 36.15
N THR A 172 20.87 3.95 34.98
CA THR A 172 22.09 4.76 34.79
C THR A 172 21.89 6.28 34.90
N ASP A 173 20.67 6.76 34.75
CA ASP A 173 20.24 8.16 34.81
C ASP A 173 19.91 8.65 36.23
N ALA A 174 19.61 7.72 37.15
CA ALA A 174 19.21 7.96 38.54
C ALA A 174 17.99 8.91 38.66
N GLY A 175 16.78 8.34 38.69
CA GLY A 175 15.50 9.05 38.76
C GLY A 175 14.39 8.29 39.52
N GLU A 176 13.12 8.59 39.23
CA GLU A 176 11.98 7.76 39.65
C GLU A 176 11.55 6.83 38.49
N ALA A 177 10.59 5.96 38.73
CA ALA A 177 10.03 5.07 37.72
C ALA A 177 8.60 4.71 38.14
N VAL A 178 7.73 4.49 37.16
CA VAL A 178 6.38 3.92 37.39
C VAL A 178 6.55 2.45 37.78
N ALA A 179 5.94 2.07 38.89
CA ALA A 179 6.09 0.78 39.56
C ALA A 179 4.79 0.35 40.24
N TYR A 180 4.82 -0.84 40.84
CA TYR A 180 3.63 -1.48 41.44
C TYR A 180 2.46 -1.59 40.45
N ILE A 181 2.80 -1.81 39.18
CA ILE A 181 1.85 -1.91 38.08
C ILE A 181 1.12 -3.25 38.19
N ASP A 182 -0.19 -3.24 38.36
CA ASP A 182 -1.07 -4.41 38.30
C ASP A 182 -1.86 -4.43 36.97
N ASN A 183 -2.45 -5.58 36.61
CA ASN A 183 -3.26 -5.69 35.39
C ASN A 183 -4.49 -4.75 35.42
N GLY A 184 -4.59 -3.91 34.39
CA GLY A 184 -5.66 -2.91 34.22
C GLY A 184 -5.27 -1.50 34.68
N ASP A 185 -4.07 -1.32 35.23
CA ASP A 185 -3.51 -0.01 35.55
C ASP A 185 -3.12 0.74 34.27
N TRP A 186 -2.99 2.06 34.36
CA TRP A 186 -2.60 2.88 33.21
C TRP A 186 -1.99 4.24 33.63
N THR A 187 -1.24 4.84 32.70
CA THR A 187 -0.75 6.22 32.75
C THR A 187 -1.06 6.96 31.44
N GLU A 188 -1.20 8.28 31.49
CA GLU A 188 -1.52 9.11 30.33
C GLU A 188 -0.62 10.35 30.26
N TYR A 189 -0.17 10.71 29.05
CA TYR A 189 0.83 11.73 28.77
C TYR A 189 0.37 12.64 27.62
N SER A 190 0.80 13.90 27.65
CA SER A 190 0.66 14.82 26.52
C SER A 190 2.01 14.93 25.82
N VAL A 191 2.11 14.38 24.60
CA VAL A 191 3.35 14.33 23.83
C VAL A 191 3.17 15.13 22.55
N VAL A 192 4.11 16.02 22.23
CA VAL A 192 4.08 16.76 20.95
C VAL A 192 4.88 15.98 19.93
N VAL A 193 4.19 15.38 18.97
CA VAL A 193 4.79 14.72 17.82
C VAL A 193 5.14 15.78 16.79
N PRO A 194 6.41 16.03 16.49
CA PRO A 194 6.81 17.14 15.62
C PRO A 194 6.43 16.89 14.16
N VAL A 195 6.36 15.62 13.73
CA VAL A 195 6.15 15.20 12.35
C VAL A 195 5.31 13.93 12.32
N ALA A 196 4.39 13.82 11.36
CA ALA A 196 3.65 12.58 11.12
C ALA A 196 4.58 11.51 10.51
N GLY A 197 4.36 10.24 10.81
CA GLY A 197 5.09 9.14 10.19
C GLY A 197 5.60 8.11 11.19
N GLU A 198 6.62 7.36 10.76
CA GLU A 198 7.14 6.20 11.48
C GLU A 198 8.15 6.57 12.57
N TYR A 199 7.96 6.00 13.75
CA TYR A 199 8.82 6.14 14.92
C TYR A 199 9.12 4.78 15.54
N ILE A 200 10.29 4.65 16.18
CA ILE A 200 10.55 3.59 17.15
C ILE A 200 10.16 4.12 18.53
N ALA A 201 9.14 3.51 19.13
CA ALA A 201 8.79 3.69 20.53
C ALA A 201 9.64 2.76 21.41
N ASN A 202 10.55 3.34 22.18
CA ASN A 202 11.39 2.61 23.13
C ASN A 202 10.79 2.71 24.53
N PHE A 203 10.80 1.62 25.30
CA PHE A 203 10.41 1.59 26.70
C PHE A 203 11.55 1.01 27.52
N ARG A 204 11.99 1.75 28.53
CA ARG A 204 12.98 1.30 29.49
C ARG A 204 12.29 0.62 30.66
N VAL A 205 12.40 -0.70 30.74
CA VAL A 205 11.56 -1.54 31.61
C VAL A 205 12.37 -2.50 32.46
N ALA A 206 11.78 -2.92 33.59
CA ALA A 206 12.33 -3.95 34.47
C ALA A 206 11.21 -4.86 35.01
N SER A 207 11.44 -6.17 35.06
CA SER A 207 10.48 -7.16 35.56
C SER A 207 11.18 -8.33 36.23
N ASP A 208 10.57 -8.89 37.27
CA ASP A 208 10.99 -10.13 37.94
C ASP A 208 9.89 -11.21 37.82
N ASN A 209 9.00 -11.09 36.84
CA ASN A 209 7.83 -11.93 36.68
C ASN A 209 7.95 -12.82 35.42
N ASP A 210 7.99 -14.14 35.61
CA ASP A 210 8.06 -15.14 34.54
C ASP A 210 6.79 -15.19 33.65
N LEU A 211 5.66 -14.67 34.14
CA LEU A 211 4.41 -14.56 33.36
C LEU A 211 4.33 -13.26 32.55
N GLY A 212 5.24 -12.30 32.79
CA GLY A 212 5.31 -11.02 32.10
C GLY A 212 4.04 -10.17 32.18
N GLY A 213 4.05 -9.08 31.40
CA GLY A 213 2.90 -8.24 31.09
C GLY A 213 3.15 -7.56 29.74
N ARG A 214 2.20 -6.74 29.28
CA ARG A 214 2.30 -5.99 28.03
C ARG A 214 1.85 -4.55 28.23
N ILE A 215 2.43 -3.67 27.43
CA ILE A 215 2.07 -2.25 27.34
C ILE A 215 1.27 -2.10 26.05
N GLU A 216 -0.01 -1.79 26.17
CA GLU A 216 -0.84 -1.35 25.04
C GLU A 216 -0.82 0.18 25.00
N MET A 217 -0.27 0.74 23.94
CA MET A 217 -0.22 2.17 23.67
C MET A 217 -1.48 2.58 22.91
N VAL A 218 -2.20 3.54 23.47
CA VAL A 218 -3.39 4.16 22.89
C VAL A 218 -3.09 5.62 22.61
N VAL A 219 -3.31 6.07 21.38
CA VAL A 219 -3.04 7.45 20.94
C VAL A 219 -4.35 8.09 20.52
N ASP A 220 -4.67 9.23 21.14
CA ASP A 220 -5.91 9.98 20.91
C ASP A 220 -7.18 9.10 21.02
N GLY A 221 -7.14 8.07 21.89
CA GLY A 221 -8.23 7.12 22.12
C GLY A 221 -8.23 5.88 21.23
N VAL A 222 -7.32 5.77 20.26
CA VAL A 222 -7.20 4.62 19.34
C VAL A 222 -5.98 3.76 19.73
N PRO A 223 -6.13 2.43 19.93
CA PRO A 223 -5.00 1.54 20.13
C PRO A 223 -4.04 1.61 18.94
N LEU A 224 -2.77 1.91 19.20
CA LEU A 224 -1.74 2.09 18.16
C LEU A 224 -0.77 0.92 18.09
N ALA A 225 -0.30 0.43 19.25
CA ALA A 225 0.68 -0.65 19.31
C ALA A 225 0.65 -1.38 20.66
N GLU A 226 1.13 -2.62 20.69
CA GLU A 226 1.26 -3.42 21.91
C GLU A 226 2.61 -4.13 21.98
N ILE A 227 3.33 -3.98 23.09
CA ILE A 227 4.63 -4.63 23.31
C ILE A 227 4.65 -5.47 24.58
N THR A 228 5.22 -6.66 24.50
CA THR A 228 5.45 -7.53 25.66
C THR A 228 6.70 -7.11 26.42
N VAL A 229 6.60 -7.05 27.74
CA VAL A 229 7.74 -6.82 28.64
C VAL A 229 8.25 -8.18 29.14
N PRO A 230 9.50 -8.58 28.79
CA PRO A 230 10.04 -9.86 29.22
C PRO A 230 10.52 -9.80 30.69
N ASN A 231 10.72 -10.97 31.30
CA ASN A 231 11.40 -11.05 32.60
C ASN A 231 12.85 -10.59 32.45
N THR A 232 13.24 -9.53 33.18
CA THR A 232 14.59 -8.97 33.14
C THR A 232 15.49 -9.51 34.25
N ASN A 233 14.98 -10.46 35.05
CA ASN A 233 15.62 -11.06 36.23
C ASN A 233 15.79 -10.09 37.40
N GLY A 234 14.88 -9.12 37.53
CA GLY A 234 14.79 -8.26 38.71
C GLY A 234 14.04 -6.96 38.47
N TRP A 235 13.33 -6.48 39.51
CA TRP A 235 12.56 -5.22 39.51
C TRP A 235 13.37 -3.94 39.25
N GLN A 236 14.68 -4.05 39.19
CA GLN A 236 15.63 -2.95 38.96
C GLN A 236 16.73 -3.36 37.96
N THR A 237 16.50 -4.44 37.21
CA THR A 237 17.37 -4.86 36.12
C THR A 237 16.76 -4.34 34.82
N TRP A 238 17.29 -3.23 34.34
CA TRP A 238 16.67 -2.45 33.28
C TRP A 238 17.16 -2.89 31.89
N ILE A 239 16.21 -3.15 31.00
CA ILE A 239 16.45 -3.32 29.57
C ILE A 239 15.58 -2.35 28.78
N THR A 240 15.93 -2.11 27.52
CA THR A 240 15.06 -1.37 26.60
C THR A 240 14.37 -2.38 25.70
N VAL A 241 13.05 -2.27 25.61
CA VAL A 241 12.23 -2.96 24.61
C VAL A 241 11.68 -1.92 23.65
N SER A 242 11.52 -2.27 22.38
CA SER A 242 11.16 -1.31 21.34
C SER A 242 10.04 -1.85 20.46
N ILE A 243 9.13 -0.98 20.04
CA ILE A 243 8.06 -1.28 19.09
C ILE A 243 7.93 -0.14 18.08
N GLU A 244 7.51 -0.48 16.88
CA GLU A 244 7.27 0.47 15.80
C GLU A 244 5.89 1.12 15.99
N VAL A 245 5.80 2.43 15.77
CA VAL A 245 4.54 3.19 15.83
C VAL A 245 4.48 4.20 14.69
N ASN A 246 3.34 4.30 14.03
CA ASN A 246 3.08 5.32 13.02
C ASN A 246 2.13 6.40 13.59
N PHE A 247 2.60 7.64 13.68
CA PHE A 247 1.72 8.76 13.99
C PHE A 247 1.14 9.33 12.69
N ALA A 248 -0.13 9.06 12.41
CA ALA A 248 -0.80 9.53 11.20
C ALA A 248 -0.79 11.07 11.04
N THR A 249 -0.68 11.81 12.14
CA THR A 249 -0.64 13.28 12.16
C THR A 249 0.37 13.81 13.17
N ALA A 250 1.03 14.92 12.84
CA ALA A 250 1.84 15.69 13.77
C ALA A 250 0.97 16.46 14.77
N GLY A 251 1.60 17.07 15.78
CA GLY A 251 0.98 17.91 16.78
C GLY A 251 0.90 17.27 18.16
N ALA A 252 0.13 17.89 19.05
CA ALA A 252 -0.09 17.36 20.39
C ALA A 252 -0.92 16.06 20.33
N LYS A 253 -0.43 15.04 21.02
CA LYS A 253 -1.03 13.70 21.14
C LYS A 253 -1.28 13.35 22.59
N THR A 254 -2.43 12.74 22.87
CA THR A 254 -2.68 12.08 24.15
C THR A 254 -2.24 10.63 24.03
N ILE A 255 -1.16 10.28 24.74
CA ILE A 255 -0.62 8.93 24.79
C ILE A 255 -1.04 8.28 26.10
N ARG A 256 -1.83 7.21 26.03
CA ARG A 256 -2.14 6.36 27.19
C ARG A 256 -1.41 5.04 27.08
N LEU A 257 -0.76 4.61 28.16
CA LEU A 257 -0.16 3.30 28.29
C LEU A 257 -1.04 2.46 29.21
N ASN A 258 -1.76 1.49 28.64
CA ASN A 258 -2.51 0.49 29.38
C ASN A 258 -1.58 -0.67 29.74
N TYR A 259 -1.55 -1.05 31.00
CA TYR A 259 -0.71 -2.14 31.50
C TYR A 259 -1.55 -3.40 31.70
N LEU A 260 -1.26 -4.44 30.91
CA LEU A 260 -2.11 -5.63 30.82
C LEU A 260 -1.28 -6.89 31.13
N GLY A 261 -1.86 -7.87 31.83
CA GLY A 261 -1.12 -9.06 32.26
C GLY A 261 -1.90 -10.00 33.18
N GLY A 262 -1.17 -10.91 33.84
CA GLY A 262 -1.72 -11.85 34.83
C GLY A 262 -1.98 -11.21 36.20
N GLU A 263 -2.28 -12.04 37.21
CA GLU A 263 -2.42 -11.56 38.59
C GLU A 263 -1.07 -11.17 39.21
N GLY A 264 -1.05 -10.05 39.95
CA GLY A 264 0.11 -9.53 40.66
C GLY A 264 0.88 -8.46 39.88
N ALA A 265 1.97 -7.97 40.48
CA ALA A 265 2.79 -6.92 39.88
C ALA A 265 3.41 -7.39 38.55
N LEU A 266 3.36 -6.53 37.54
CA LEU A 266 3.76 -6.85 36.17
C LEU A 266 5.22 -6.46 35.88
N PHE A 267 5.52 -5.17 35.85
CA PHE A 267 6.82 -4.60 35.52
C PHE A 267 6.92 -3.15 36.04
N ASN A 268 8.10 -2.54 35.90
CA ASN A 268 8.34 -1.12 36.09
C ASN A 268 8.73 -0.47 34.76
N VAL A 269 8.42 0.82 34.60
CA VAL A 269 8.79 1.64 33.44
C VAL A 269 9.54 2.88 33.94
N ASN A 270 10.76 3.09 33.46
CA ASN A 270 11.60 4.26 33.79
C ASN A 270 11.23 5.44 32.88
N TRP A 271 11.48 5.29 31.59
CA TRP A 271 11.10 6.25 30.56
C TRP A 271 10.60 5.52 29.32
N PHE A 272 9.95 6.28 28.44
CA PHE A 272 9.72 5.87 27.06
C PHE A 272 10.14 6.98 26.11
N SER A 273 10.50 6.63 24.89
CA SER A 273 10.88 7.62 23.88
C SER A 273 10.36 7.28 22.50
N PHE A 274 10.15 8.31 21.68
CA PHE A 274 9.84 8.16 20.27
C PHE A 274 11.01 8.68 19.43
N GLU A 275 11.64 7.81 18.67
CA GLU A 275 12.70 8.18 17.73
C GLU A 275 12.17 8.15 16.32
N GLN A 276 12.16 9.31 15.63
CA GLN A 276 11.68 9.38 14.25
C GLN A 276 12.60 8.57 13.35
N MET A 277 12.00 7.70 12.53
CA MET A 277 12.72 6.95 11.51
C MET A 277 12.93 7.84 10.28
N VAL A 278 14.17 7.94 9.81
CA VAL A 278 14.47 8.63 8.55
C VAL A 278 14.15 7.67 7.40
N ALA A 279 13.23 8.07 6.54
CA ALA A 279 12.90 7.31 5.34
C ALA A 279 14.05 7.44 4.32
N LEU A 280 14.65 6.32 3.94
CA LEU A 280 15.70 6.26 2.94
C LEU A 280 15.10 6.21 1.53
N PRO A 281 15.67 6.93 0.55
CA PRO A 281 15.11 6.97 -0.79
C PRO A 281 15.20 5.60 -1.47
N LEU A 282 14.10 5.19 -2.10
CA LEU A 282 14.00 4.10 -3.04
C LEU A 282 13.25 4.59 -4.29
N THR A 283 13.99 4.84 -5.37
CA THR A 283 13.43 5.39 -6.61
C THR A 283 13.42 4.33 -7.71
N VAL A 284 12.23 4.01 -8.21
CA VAL A 284 11.99 3.06 -9.28
C VAL A 284 11.91 3.81 -10.61
N GLY A 285 12.69 3.39 -11.60
CA GLY A 285 12.71 4.03 -12.91
C GLY A 285 11.56 3.59 -13.82
N SER A 286 11.55 4.14 -15.04
CA SER A 286 10.55 3.84 -16.06
C SER A 286 11.05 2.91 -17.17
N THR A 287 12.32 2.49 -17.14
CA THR A 287 12.94 1.73 -18.22
C THR A 287 12.56 0.26 -18.10
N LEU A 288 11.78 -0.23 -19.05
CA LEU A 288 11.47 -1.66 -19.17
C LEU A 288 12.76 -2.44 -19.39
N GLN A 289 13.00 -3.43 -18.53
CA GLN A 289 14.10 -4.39 -18.66
C GLN A 289 13.57 -5.65 -19.37
N GLN A 290 13.89 -6.83 -18.86
CA GLN A 290 13.41 -8.09 -19.41
C GLN A 290 11.93 -8.33 -19.12
N LYS A 291 11.26 -9.01 -20.05
CA LYS A 291 9.92 -9.56 -19.85
C LYS A 291 9.97 -10.71 -18.85
N MET A 292 9.03 -10.74 -17.91
CA MET A 292 8.98 -11.76 -16.87
C MET A 292 8.12 -12.96 -17.28
N ARG A 293 8.62 -14.16 -17.02
CA ARG A 293 7.94 -15.45 -17.17
C ARG A 293 8.26 -16.32 -15.96
N TYR A 294 7.24 -16.90 -15.35
CA TYR A 294 7.40 -17.70 -14.15
C TYR A 294 7.00 -19.15 -14.42
N GLY A 295 7.73 -20.09 -13.81
CA GLY A 295 7.40 -21.51 -13.87
C GLY A 295 7.55 -22.26 -12.55
N MET A 296 6.84 -23.39 -12.44
CA MET A 296 6.96 -24.31 -11.30
C MET A 296 7.52 -25.67 -11.69
N ASP A 297 8.41 -26.19 -10.85
CA ASP A 297 9.16 -27.40 -11.13
C ASP A 297 8.52 -28.68 -10.58
N TYR A 298 8.02 -29.52 -11.50
CA TYR A 298 7.47 -30.84 -11.23
C TYR A 298 8.32 -31.99 -11.81
N GLU A 299 9.58 -31.74 -12.16
CA GLU A 299 10.42 -32.70 -12.85
C GLU A 299 10.80 -33.94 -11.99
N ARG A 300 10.67 -33.91 -10.65
CA ARG A 300 11.03 -35.08 -9.82
C ARG A 300 9.95 -36.14 -9.71
N LEU A 301 10.03 -37.13 -10.60
CA LEU A 301 9.04 -38.18 -10.82
C LEU A 301 8.86 -39.27 -9.72
N TRP A 302 9.71 -39.30 -8.68
CA TRP A 302 9.61 -40.31 -7.60
C TRP A 302 8.60 -39.97 -6.48
N TYR A 303 8.25 -38.70 -6.29
CA TYR A 303 7.15 -38.30 -5.38
C TYR A 303 5.76 -38.74 -5.85
N TRP A 304 5.64 -39.03 -7.15
CA TRP A 304 4.41 -39.37 -7.85
C TRP A 304 4.03 -40.84 -7.71
N SER A 305 4.58 -41.54 -6.72
CA SER A 305 4.21 -42.94 -6.46
C SER A 305 2.82 -43.01 -5.83
N SER A 306 1.81 -43.28 -6.67
CA SER A 306 0.50 -43.89 -6.37
C SER A 306 -0.38 -43.36 -5.22
N ASN A 307 -0.02 -42.27 -4.55
CA ASN A 307 -0.65 -41.84 -3.29
C ASN A 307 -1.44 -40.51 -3.38
N LEU A 308 -1.42 -39.81 -4.52
CA LEU A 308 -2.29 -38.66 -4.74
C LEU A 308 -3.60 -39.15 -5.37
N ASP A 309 -4.72 -38.98 -4.69
CA ASP A 309 -6.03 -39.26 -5.30
C ASP A 309 -6.40 -38.19 -6.34
N GLY A 310 -7.52 -38.37 -7.05
CA GLY A 310 -7.94 -37.43 -8.09
C GLY A 310 -8.23 -36.02 -7.57
N ALA A 311 -8.88 -35.92 -6.41
CA ALA A 311 -9.28 -34.63 -5.85
C ALA A 311 -8.06 -33.83 -5.37
N GLU A 312 -7.10 -34.51 -4.73
CA GLU A 312 -5.84 -33.87 -4.32
C GLU A 312 -5.05 -33.34 -5.53
N ARG A 313 -5.04 -34.07 -6.65
CA ARG A 313 -4.34 -33.59 -7.84
C ARG A 313 -5.06 -32.44 -8.52
N ASP A 314 -6.40 -32.45 -8.56
CA ASP A 314 -7.19 -31.31 -9.06
C ASP A 314 -6.88 -30.02 -8.28
N GLU A 315 -6.76 -30.11 -6.95
CA GLU A 315 -6.37 -28.97 -6.11
C GLU A 315 -4.95 -28.49 -6.41
N ILE A 316 -3.98 -29.41 -6.52
CA ILE A 316 -2.59 -29.07 -6.87
C ILE A 316 -2.54 -28.42 -8.26
N ALA A 317 -3.23 -28.99 -9.25
CA ALA A 317 -3.30 -28.46 -10.60
C ALA A 317 -3.84 -27.02 -10.62
N ARG A 318 -4.91 -26.75 -9.86
CA ARG A 318 -5.46 -25.40 -9.71
C ARG A 318 -4.46 -24.45 -9.02
N TRP A 319 -3.84 -24.89 -7.93
CA TRP A 319 -2.84 -24.07 -7.22
C TRP A 319 -1.65 -23.69 -8.10
N THR A 320 -1.23 -24.59 -8.99
CA THR A 320 -0.11 -24.35 -9.91
C THR A 320 -0.53 -23.51 -11.10
N ALA A 321 -1.46 -24.02 -11.91
CA ALA A 321 -1.69 -23.52 -13.25
C ALA A 321 -2.64 -22.31 -13.27
N VAL A 322 -3.35 -22.06 -12.16
CA VAL A 322 -4.33 -20.96 -12.04
C VAL A 322 -3.91 -20.00 -10.93
N ASP A 323 -3.89 -20.45 -9.67
CA ASP A 323 -3.72 -19.53 -8.53
C ASP A 323 -2.34 -18.85 -8.51
N ALA A 324 -1.29 -19.58 -8.92
CA ALA A 324 0.06 -19.06 -9.02
C ALA A 324 0.37 -18.41 -10.38
N ASP A 325 -0.59 -18.36 -11.32
CA ASP A 325 -0.49 -17.63 -12.59
C ASP A 325 0.86 -17.79 -13.31
N VAL A 326 1.35 -19.03 -13.45
CA VAL A 326 2.64 -19.35 -14.10
C VAL A 326 2.50 -19.46 -15.63
N ASP A 327 3.56 -19.10 -16.38
CA ASP A 327 3.64 -19.27 -17.84
C ASP A 327 3.87 -20.74 -18.22
N PHE A 328 4.65 -21.47 -17.43
CA PHE A 328 4.98 -22.86 -17.73
C PHE A 328 5.14 -23.77 -16.51
N VAL A 329 5.00 -25.08 -16.74
CA VAL A 329 5.32 -26.15 -15.79
C VAL A 329 6.52 -26.94 -16.30
N ARG A 330 7.57 -27.05 -15.49
CA ARG A 330 8.74 -27.88 -15.81
C ARG A 330 8.46 -29.34 -15.49
N VAL A 331 8.63 -30.22 -16.48
CA VAL A 331 8.39 -31.67 -16.42
C VAL A 331 9.61 -32.44 -16.91
N ALA A 332 9.71 -33.71 -16.51
CA ALA A 332 10.86 -34.52 -16.86
C ALA A 332 10.75 -35.21 -18.22
N VAL A 333 11.85 -35.22 -18.98
CA VAL A 333 12.15 -36.28 -19.95
C VAL A 333 12.74 -37.45 -19.17
N ASN A 334 11.89 -38.42 -18.83
CA ASN A 334 12.23 -39.55 -17.98
C ASN A 334 13.04 -40.61 -18.74
N GLY A 335 14.32 -40.78 -18.39
CA GLY A 335 15.17 -41.85 -18.92
C GLY A 335 14.65 -43.26 -18.67
N GLY A 336 13.73 -43.45 -17.72
CA GLY A 336 12.99 -44.69 -17.48
C GLY A 336 12.18 -45.17 -18.69
N TYR A 337 11.77 -44.26 -19.57
CA TYR A 337 10.97 -44.59 -20.76
C TYR A 337 11.71 -45.48 -21.76
N GLU A 338 13.02 -45.28 -21.95
CA GLU A 338 13.86 -46.06 -22.89
C GLU A 338 15.21 -46.39 -22.23
N ARG A 339 15.13 -46.96 -21.02
CA ARG A 339 16.23 -46.98 -20.04
C ARG A 339 17.43 -47.83 -20.44
N ASP A 340 17.18 -49.04 -20.93
CA ASP A 340 18.19 -50.09 -21.06
C ASP A 340 18.71 -50.23 -22.49
N PHE A 341 17.82 -50.17 -23.49
CA PHE A 341 18.14 -50.27 -24.91
C PHE A 341 17.21 -49.39 -25.74
N LYS A 342 17.70 -48.93 -26.90
CA LYS A 342 16.85 -48.33 -27.92
C LYS A 342 15.72 -49.29 -28.29
N GLY A 343 14.47 -48.84 -28.18
CA GLY A 343 13.27 -49.61 -28.48
C GLY A 343 12.64 -50.37 -27.30
N ASP A 344 13.21 -50.31 -26.09
CA ASP A 344 12.69 -50.99 -24.89
C ASP A 344 11.84 -50.02 -24.05
N TYR A 345 10.57 -49.88 -24.42
CA TYR A 345 9.68 -48.83 -23.91
C TYR A 345 8.98 -49.20 -22.59
N ASP A 346 8.96 -48.25 -21.64
CA ASP A 346 8.21 -48.37 -20.39
C ASP A 346 7.30 -47.14 -20.16
N LEU A 347 6.05 -47.25 -20.61
CA LEU A 347 5.04 -46.19 -20.44
C LEU A 347 4.69 -45.91 -18.97
N SER A 348 4.99 -46.81 -18.04
CA SER A 348 4.73 -46.57 -16.61
C SER A 348 5.58 -45.44 -16.04
N ALA A 349 6.67 -45.07 -16.73
CA ALA A 349 7.50 -43.90 -16.47
C ALA A 349 6.72 -42.58 -16.45
N TYR A 350 5.55 -42.52 -17.11
CA TYR A 350 4.71 -41.33 -17.21
C TYR A 350 3.24 -41.56 -16.84
N THR A 351 2.63 -42.64 -17.32
CA THR A 351 1.16 -42.87 -17.26
C THR A 351 0.62 -43.07 -15.84
N SER A 352 1.46 -43.56 -14.92
CA SER A 352 1.13 -43.69 -13.49
C SER A 352 1.72 -42.56 -12.63
N LYS A 353 2.21 -41.50 -13.28
CA LYS A 353 3.09 -40.47 -12.71
C LYS A 353 2.57 -39.07 -13.04
N ILE A 354 3.27 -38.34 -13.90
CA ILE A 354 3.03 -36.92 -14.17
C ILE A 354 1.88 -36.68 -15.16
N ILE A 355 1.61 -37.62 -16.09
CA ILE A 355 0.56 -37.43 -17.11
C ILE A 355 -0.80 -37.09 -16.50
N PRO A 356 -1.32 -37.81 -15.48
CA PRO A 356 -2.59 -37.45 -14.86
C PRO A 356 -2.63 -36.00 -14.37
N LEU A 357 -1.59 -35.55 -13.67
CA LEU A 357 -1.54 -34.17 -13.18
C LEU A 357 -1.42 -33.16 -14.34
N MET A 358 -0.65 -33.47 -15.39
CA MET A 358 -0.58 -32.59 -16.57
C MET A 358 -1.95 -32.46 -17.25
N GLN A 359 -2.76 -33.52 -17.28
CA GLN A 359 -4.12 -33.47 -17.81
C GLN A 359 -5.01 -32.57 -16.95
N GLU A 360 -4.92 -32.69 -15.63
CA GLU A 360 -5.67 -31.88 -14.66
C GLU A 360 -5.21 -30.41 -14.70
N MET A 361 -3.91 -30.15 -14.89
CA MET A 361 -3.35 -28.81 -15.13
C MET A 361 -3.85 -28.21 -16.43
N LYS A 362 -3.82 -28.97 -17.54
CA LYS A 362 -4.35 -28.52 -18.83
C LYS A 362 -5.87 -28.34 -18.78
N GLN A 363 -6.58 -29.10 -17.96
CA GLN A 363 -8.01 -28.91 -17.73
C GLN A 363 -8.28 -27.62 -16.94
N ALA A 364 -7.46 -27.30 -15.95
CA ALA A 364 -7.56 -26.08 -15.15
C ALA A 364 -7.12 -24.83 -15.94
N ASN A 365 -6.10 -24.96 -16.79
CA ASN A 365 -5.56 -23.93 -17.67
C ASN A 365 -5.08 -24.55 -19.01
N PRO A 366 -5.93 -24.58 -20.04
CA PRO A 366 -5.61 -25.07 -21.39
C PRO A 366 -4.37 -24.46 -22.06
N ASP A 367 -3.99 -23.23 -21.70
CA ASP A 367 -2.85 -22.50 -22.28
C ASP A 367 -1.53 -22.76 -21.53
N ILE A 368 -1.57 -23.55 -20.45
CA ILE A 368 -0.36 -23.84 -19.67
C ILE A 368 0.70 -24.50 -20.56
N LYS A 369 1.89 -23.88 -20.59
CA LYS A 369 3.02 -24.40 -21.36
C LYS A 369 3.75 -25.47 -20.57
N PHE A 370 4.27 -26.46 -21.27
CA PHE A 370 5.13 -27.47 -20.66
C PHE A 370 6.58 -27.27 -21.08
N PHE A 371 7.45 -27.21 -20.08
CA PHE A 371 8.90 -27.16 -20.24
C PHE A 371 9.50 -28.53 -19.91
N ALA A 372 9.95 -29.27 -20.92
CA ALA A 372 10.55 -30.59 -20.72
C ALA A 372 12.06 -30.50 -20.45
N SER A 373 12.53 -31.18 -19.41
CA SER A 373 13.94 -31.19 -18.98
C SER A 373 14.44 -32.61 -18.71
N PRO A 374 15.61 -33.02 -19.23
CA PRO A 374 16.12 -34.38 -19.05
C PRO A 374 16.57 -34.63 -17.62
N ARG A 375 16.30 -35.84 -17.12
CA ARG A 375 16.57 -36.23 -15.73
C ARG A 375 17.58 -37.34 -15.62
N PRO A 376 18.37 -37.34 -14.52
CA PRO A 376 19.53 -38.18 -14.42
C PRO A 376 19.12 -39.64 -14.30
N LEU A 377 19.79 -40.46 -15.11
CA LEU A 377 19.47 -41.88 -15.28
C LEU A 377 19.60 -42.68 -13.96
N ASN A 378 20.38 -42.20 -13.00
CA ASN A 378 20.52 -42.79 -11.66
C ASN A 378 19.20 -42.80 -10.86
N GLU A 379 18.28 -41.87 -11.11
CA GLU A 379 16.94 -41.87 -10.52
C GLU A 379 16.03 -42.94 -11.17
N SER A 380 16.39 -43.46 -12.35
CA SER A 380 15.66 -44.50 -13.08
C SER A 380 16.14 -45.94 -12.79
N TYR A 381 17.23 -46.12 -12.03
CA TYR A 381 17.75 -47.43 -11.62
C TYR A 381 17.65 -47.64 -10.10
N PRO A 382 17.12 -48.79 -9.62
CA PRO A 382 16.86 -49.01 -8.19
C PRO A 382 18.11 -49.18 -7.30
N SER A 383 19.29 -49.43 -7.88
CA SER A 383 20.64 -49.42 -7.27
C SER A 383 21.59 -50.10 -8.26
N LYS A 384 22.83 -49.59 -8.45
CA LYS A 384 23.93 -50.13 -9.29
C LYS A 384 23.50 -51.12 -10.40
N LYS A 385 23.49 -50.68 -11.66
CA LYS A 385 23.15 -51.55 -12.81
C LYS A 385 24.12 -52.76 -12.92
N TRP A 386 25.39 -52.60 -12.55
CA TRP A 386 26.44 -53.61 -12.68
C TRP A 386 27.25 -53.79 -11.39
N GLU A 387 27.85 -54.98 -11.19
CA GLU A 387 28.76 -55.23 -10.07
C GLU A 387 29.93 -54.24 -10.08
N GLY A 388 29.90 -53.27 -9.17
CA GLY A 388 31.01 -52.35 -8.94
C GLY A 388 30.91 -50.99 -9.64
N GLU A 389 29.94 -50.76 -10.52
CA GLU A 389 29.78 -49.47 -11.22
C GLU A 389 28.63 -48.64 -10.64
N ASP A 390 28.96 -47.42 -10.24
CA ASP A 390 27.99 -46.41 -9.82
C ASP A 390 27.34 -45.79 -11.06
N VAL A 391 26.00 -45.69 -11.07
CA VAL A 391 25.30 -44.96 -12.14
C VAL A 391 25.55 -43.49 -11.84
N ARG A 392 26.63 -42.94 -12.40
CA ARG A 392 26.97 -41.51 -12.26
C ARG A 392 25.88 -40.65 -12.91
N TRP A 393 25.85 -39.39 -12.49
CA TRP A 393 24.93 -38.37 -13.00
C TRP A 393 25.15 -38.22 -14.54
N GLN A 394 24.08 -38.41 -15.33
CA GLN A 394 24.01 -38.18 -16.79
C GLN A 394 22.54 -38.04 -17.24
N PRO A 395 22.20 -37.14 -18.18
CA PRO A 395 20.81 -36.77 -18.49
C PRO A 395 20.08 -37.74 -19.44
N TYR A 396 20.79 -38.62 -20.14
CA TYR A 396 20.21 -39.57 -21.10
C TYR A 396 20.64 -41.03 -20.86
N PRO A 397 19.89 -42.01 -21.42
CA PRO A 397 20.27 -43.43 -21.42
C PRO A 397 21.71 -43.73 -21.87
N PHE A 398 22.29 -44.82 -21.35
CA PHE A 398 23.66 -45.24 -21.64
C PHE A 398 23.95 -45.50 -23.13
N TRP A 399 22.94 -45.84 -23.92
CA TRP A 399 23.10 -46.07 -25.36
C TRP A 399 23.18 -44.76 -26.18
N ILE A 400 22.85 -43.62 -25.57
CA ILE A 400 23.05 -42.26 -26.14
C ILE A 400 24.36 -41.66 -25.63
N CYS A 401 24.63 -41.75 -24.32
CA CYS A 401 25.81 -41.13 -23.72
C CYS A 401 27.07 -42.04 -23.74
N GLY A 402 26.93 -43.35 -23.94
CA GLY A 402 28.00 -44.32 -23.71
C GLY A 402 28.14 -44.75 -22.23
N ALA A 403 28.93 -45.81 -21.98
CA ALA A 403 29.13 -46.37 -20.63
C ALA A 403 30.01 -45.45 -19.74
N PRO A 404 29.77 -45.38 -18.42
CA PRO A 404 30.43 -44.42 -17.54
C PRO A 404 31.86 -44.85 -17.20
N THR A 405 32.85 -44.56 -18.05
CA THR A 405 34.25 -44.93 -17.74
C THR A 405 34.88 -43.98 -16.69
N PRO A 406 35.59 -44.49 -15.66
CA PRO A 406 36.17 -43.64 -14.59
C PRO A 406 37.35 -42.77 -15.03
N ILE A 407 37.86 -42.93 -16.26
CA ILE A 407 39.10 -42.32 -16.72
C ILE A 407 38.92 -41.92 -18.19
N SER A 408 39.07 -40.62 -18.46
CA SER A 408 38.95 -39.93 -19.76
C SER A 408 37.54 -39.78 -20.35
N GLY A 409 36.80 -38.77 -19.89
CA GLY A 409 36.54 -37.56 -20.69
C GLY A 409 35.90 -37.63 -22.08
N SER A 410 35.45 -38.80 -22.53
CA SER A 410 34.85 -39.04 -23.84
C SER A 410 33.65 -39.94 -23.66
N PHE A 411 32.52 -39.35 -23.27
CA PHE A 411 31.22 -39.95 -23.60
C PHE A 411 31.09 -39.88 -25.12
N ASP A 412 30.76 -41.00 -25.75
CA ASP A 412 30.46 -41.06 -27.18
C ASP A 412 29.02 -40.58 -27.33
N PHE A 413 28.79 -39.29 -27.08
CA PHE A 413 27.45 -38.71 -27.20
C PHE A 413 27.02 -38.77 -28.65
N ASP A 414 25.99 -39.56 -28.89
CA ASP A 414 25.39 -39.66 -30.22
C ASP A 414 24.25 -38.65 -30.32
N TRP A 415 24.54 -37.49 -30.92
CA TRP A 415 23.58 -36.40 -31.08
C TRP A 415 22.36 -36.84 -31.89
N GLN A 416 22.54 -37.76 -32.85
CA GLN A 416 21.44 -38.22 -33.71
C GLN A 416 20.51 -39.13 -32.91
N GLU A 417 21.07 -40.07 -32.15
CA GLU A 417 20.31 -40.93 -31.25
C GLU A 417 19.57 -40.14 -30.16
N CYS A 418 20.19 -39.05 -29.66
CA CYS A 418 19.54 -38.10 -28.77
C CYS A 418 18.36 -37.38 -29.43
N ALA A 419 18.55 -36.83 -30.63
CA ALA A 419 17.48 -36.14 -31.36
C ALA A 419 16.30 -37.11 -31.63
N GLU A 420 16.59 -38.35 -32.04
CA GLU A 420 15.58 -39.38 -32.24
C GLU A 420 14.83 -39.74 -30.94
N TYR A 421 15.53 -39.80 -29.80
CA TYR A 421 14.93 -40.02 -28.48
C TYR A 421 13.98 -38.89 -28.09
N LEU A 422 14.38 -37.63 -28.31
CA LEU A 422 13.57 -36.45 -28.03
C LEU A 422 12.33 -36.38 -28.93
N VAL A 423 12.45 -36.69 -30.22
CA VAL A 423 11.30 -36.80 -31.13
C VAL A 423 10.27 -37.83 -30.63
N ARG A 424 10.74 -38.99 -30.15
CA ARG A 424 9.85 -40.00 -29.55
C ARG A 424 9.13 -39.50 -28.31
N TYR A 425 9.83 -38.75 -27.45
CA TYR A 425 9.21 -38.10 -26.29
C TYR A 425 8.13 -37.09 -26.72
N LEU A 426 8.42 -36.22 -27.69
CA LEU A 426 7.46 -35.22 -28.19
C LEU A 426 6.22 -35.87 -28.80
N LEU A 427 6.38 -36.90 -29.62
CA LEU A 427 5.26 -37.67 -30.18
C LEU A 427 4.43 -38.37 -29.09
N LEU A 428 5.09 -38.91 -28.06
CA LEU A 428 4.40 -39.49 -26.91
C LEU A 428 3.55 -38.43 -26.19
N MET A 429 4.13 -37.27 -25.86
CA MET A 429 3.41 -36.18 -25.20
C MET A 429 2.23 -35.68 -26.05
N LYS A 430 2.44 -35.51 -27.35
CA LYS A 430 1.39 -35.14 -28.31
C LYS A 430 0.25 -36.17 -28.34
N SER A 431 0.54 -37.46 -28.20
CA SER A 431 -0.50 -38.51 -28.13
C SER A 431 -1.40 -38.42 -26.90
N TYR A 432 -0.96 -37.73 -25.85
CA TYR A 432 -1.75 -37.38 -24.67
C TYR A 432 -2.33 -35.96 -24.73
N ASP A 433 -2.32 -35.33 -25.92
CA ASP A 433 -2.75 -33.96 -26.14
C ASP A 433 -1.88 -32.92 -25.40
N PHE A 434 -0.56 -33.15 -25.30
CA PHE A 434 0.38 -32.15 -24.78
C PHE A 434 1.31 -31.64 -25.86
N GLN A 435 1.41 -30.32 -25.96
CA GLN A 435 2.45 -29.64 -26.72
C GLN A 435 3.54 -29.20 -25.74
N ILE A 436 4.78 -29.61 -26.00
CA ILE A 436 5.93 -29.15 -25.24
C ILE A 436 6.41 -27.84 -25.87
N SER A 437 6.41 -26.76 -25.10
CA SER A 437 6.76 -25.43 -25.59
C SER A 437 8.25 -25.13 -25.44
N PHE A 438 8.87 -25.67 -24.38
CA PHE A 438 10.28 -25.47 -24.08
C PHE A 438 10.95 -26.82 -23.86
N LEU A 439 12.17 -27.00 -24.37
CA LEU A 439 12.92 -28.24 -24.22
C LEU A 439 14.37 -27.95 -23.83
N ASP A 440 14.76 -28.40 -22.65
CA ASP A 440 16.14 -28.41 -22.20
C ASP A 440 16.84 -29.66 -22.73
N ILE A 441 18.08 -29.50 -23.19
CA ILE A 441 18.88 -30.59 -23.76
C ILE A 441 19.99 -31.04 -22.79
N THR A 442 20.26 -30.25 -21.75
CA THR A 442 21.56 -30.20 -21.08
C THR A 442 21.54 -30.20 -19.56
N ASN A 443 20.38 -30.01 -18.91
CA ASN A 443 20.17 -29.99 -17.45
C ASN A 443 21.37 -30.52 -16.63
N GLU A 444 22.14 -29.63 -16.00
CA GLU A 444 23.30 -29.86 -15.11
C GLU A 444 24.48 -30.70 -15.64
N TRP A 445 24.58 -30.89 -16.96
CA TRP A 445 25.61 -31.72 -17.58
C TRP A 445 27.02 -31.13 -17.62
N GLN A 446 27.19 -29.96 -17.04
CA GLN A 446 28.47 -29.27 -16.88
C GLN A 446 29.06 -29.44 -15.46
N SER A 447 28.35 -30.14 -14.56
CA SER A 447 28.81 -30.44 -13.21
C SER A 447 30.08 -31.30 -13.22
N ASN A 448 30.97 -31.12 -12.24
CA ASN A 448 32.32 -31.71 -12.15
C ASN A 448 32.39 -33.27 -12.15
N VAL A 449 31.29 -33.98 -12.45
CA VAL A 449 31.14 -35.43 -12.23
C VAL A 449 31.21 -36.28 -13.51
N GLY A 450 31.26 -35.70 -14.71
CA GLY A 450 31.32 -36.51 -15.94
C GLY A 450 31.77 -35.72 -17.16
N GLY A 451 33.01 -35.93 -17.59
CA GLY A 451 33.54 -35.32 -18.81
C GLY A 451 32.97 -35.95 -20.07
N GLY A 452 31.89 -35.36 -20.59
CA GLY A 452 31.35 -35.49 -21.94
C GLY A 452 30.45 -34.30 -22.16
N ARG A 453 30.78 -33.45 -23.12
CA ARG A 453 30.09 -32.18 -23.31
C ARG A 453 29.26 -32.29 -24.57
N VAL A 454 27.97 -31.96 -24.49
CA VAL A 454 27.23 -31.53 -25.66
C VAL A 454 27.94 -30.28 -26.18
N THR A 455 28.48 -30.36 -27.38
CA THR A 455 29.12 -29.23 -28.05
C THR A 455 28.06 -28.33 -28.66
N GLN A 456 28.44 -27.11 -29.04
CA GLN A 456 27.55 -26.25 -29.83
C GLN A 456 27.09 -26.94 -31.11
N GLY A 457 28.01 -27.63 -31.80
CA GLY A 457 27.68 -28.38 -33.02
C GLY A 457 26.67 -29.50 -32.78
N ASP A 458 26.72 -30.16 -31.61
CA ASP A 458 25.70 -31.16 -31.25
C ASP A 458 24.33 -30.51 -31.03
N MET A 459 24.27 -29.34 -30.38
CA MET A 459 23.03 -28.56 -30.21
C MET A 459 22.45 -28.11 -31.55
N GLU A 460 23.29 -27.60 -32.45
CA GLU A 460 22.91 -27.22 -33.81
C GLU A 460 22.35 -28.40 -34.59
N ASN A 461 23.03 -29.56 -34.55
CA ASN A 461 22.57 -30.77 -35.23
C ASN A 461 21.22 -31.27 -34.68
N ILE A 462 21.03 -31.25 -33.36
CA ILE A 462 19.75 -31.63 -32.73
C ILE A 462 18.65 -30.65 -33.14
N HIS A 463 18.90 -29.34 -33.07
CA HIS A 463 17.94 -28.32 -33.47
C HIS A 463 17.56 -28.43 -34.96
N GLU A 464 18.54 -28.60 -35.85
CA GLU A 464 18.29 -28.80 -37.28
C GLU A 464 17.50 -30.10 -37.54
N TYR A 465 17.83 -31.18 -36.83
CA TYR A 465 17.12 -32.45 -36.96
C TYR A 465 15.63 -32.31 -36.61
N LEU A 466 15.31 -31.56 -35.55
CA LEU A 466 13.93 -31.25 -35.15
C LEU A 466 13.21 -30.36 -36.19
N ASN A 467 13.91 -29.42 -36.84
CA ASN A 467 13.31 -28.44 -37.78
C ASN A 467 13.19 -28.92 -39.23
N VAL A 468 14.14 -29.68 -39.75
CA VAL A 468 14.19 -30.07 -41.17
C VAL A 468 13.35 -31.31 -41.45
N THR A 469 13.12 -32.13 -40.43
CA THR A 469 12.45 -33.42 -40.58
C THR A 469 10.99 -33.31 -40.16
N TYR A 470 10.12 -32.83 -41.06
CA TYR A 470 8.67 -33.03 -40.90
C TYR A 470 8.40 -34.54 -40.87
N PHE A 471 8.21 -35.10 -39.68
CA PHE A 471 8.20 -36.54 -39.47
C PHE A 471 6.86 -37.13 -39.88
N GLN A 472 6.73 -37.60 -41.14
CA GLN A 472 5.58 -38.42 -41.58
C GLN A 472 5.65 -39.91 -41.17
N ASP A 473 6.75 -40.39 -40.58
CA ASP A 473 6.98 -41.68 -39.88
C ASP A 473 8.48 -42.02 -39.97
N PRO A 474 9.33 -41.76 -38.95
CA PRO A 474 10.71 -42.21 -39.01
C PRO A 474 10.81 -43.71 -38.76
N TRP A 475 10.04 -44.27 -37.82
CA TRP A 475 9.98 -45.71 -37.50
C TRP A 475 8.68 -46.03 -36.75
N THR A 476 7.86 -46.91 -37.33
CA THR A 476 6.50 -47.16 -36.86
C THR A 476 6.50 -47.71 -35.43
N TYR A 477 6.06 -46.90 -34.47
CA TYR A 477 5.97 -47.24 -33.06
C TYR A 477 4.64 -47.97 -32.79
N SER A 478 4.67 -49.11 -32.13
CA SER A 478 3.48 -49.96 -31.98
C SER A 478 2.43 -49.43 -30.98
N GLU A 479 2.80 -48.46 -30.13
CA GLU A 479 1.98 -48.04 -28.97
C GLU A 479 1.48 -46.57 -29.06
N VAL A 480 1.86 -45.83 -30.10
CA VAL A 480 1.39 -44.47 -30.46
C VAL A 480 0.61 -44.63 -31.76
N ASP A 481 -0.50 -43.91 -31.88
CA ASP A 481 -1.26 -43.91 -33.13
C ASP A 481 -0.36 -43.45 -34.28
N SER A 482 -0.15 -44.34 -35.26
CA SER A 482 0.67 -44.08 -36.46
C SER A 482 0.21 -42.88 -37.30
N SER A 483 -0.95 -42.29 -37.00
CA SER A 483 -1.43 -41.05 -37.61
C SER A 483 -0.92 -39.76 -36.94
N ILE A 484 -0.28 -39.85 -35.76
CA ILE A 484 0.25 -38.70 -35.02
C ILE A 484 1.65 -38.37 -35.51
N LEU A 485 1.83 -37.14 -36.00
CA LEU A 485 3.07 -36.63 -36.57
C LEU A 485 3.44 -35.29 -35.90
N LEU A 486 4.72 -34.93 -35.92
CA LEU A 486 5.16 -33.59 -35.53
C LEU A 486 5.00 -32.63 -36.73
N GLU A 487 4.31 -31.53 -36.47
CA GLU A 487 4.10 -30.37 -37.30
C GLU A 487 5.08 -29.25 -36.84
N PRO A 488 5.33 -28.20 -37.64
CA PRO A 488 6.32 -27.19 -37.26
C PRO A 488 5.99 -26.50 -35.93
N GLU A 489 4.71 -26.35 -35.58
CA GLU A 489 4.28 -25.81 -34.28
C GLU A 489 4.62 -26.70 -33.08
N ASP A 490 4.85 -28.01 -33.25
CA ASP A 490 5.20 -28.91 -32.15
C ASP A 490 6.67 -28.83 -31.74
N ILE A 491 7.49 -28.08 -32.50
CA ILE A 491 8.92 -27.97 -32.25
C ILE A 491 9.14 -26.95 -31.11
N PRO A 492 9.67 -27.38 -29.95
CA PRO A 492 9.85 -26.50 -28.80
C PRO A 492 11.02 -25.52 -29.00
N GLU A 493 10.96 -24.40 -28.26
CA GLU A 493 12.12 -23.53 -28.05
C GLU A 493 13.19 -24.26 -27.24
N ILE A 494 14.45 -24.13 -27.66
CA ILE A 494 15.57 -24.86 -27.06
C ILE A 494 16.17 -24.07 -25.90
N VAL A 495 16.26 -24.72 -24.74
CA VAL A 495 16.85 -24.19 -23.50
C VAL A 495 18.21 -24.87 -23.25
N ALA A 496 19.27 -24.10 -23.02
CA ALA A 496 20.60 -24.62 -22.68
C ALA A 496 21.51 -23.53 -22.09
N PRO A 497 22.53 -23.83 -21.26
CA PRO A 497 22.97 -25.15 -20.81
C PRO A 497 22.26 -25.70 -19.55
N SER A 498 21.35 -24.95 -18.91
CA SER A 498 20.74 -25.29 -17.60
C SER A 498 21.78 -25.82 -16.61
N SER A 499 22.91 -25.13 -16.51
CA SER A 499 24.07 -25.60 -15.74
C SER A 499 23.82 -25.64 -14.24
N TRP A 500 24.56 -26.49 -13.50
CA TRP A 500 24.48 -26.61 -12.03
C TRP A 500 24.64 -25.26 -11.32
N ASN A 501 25.52 -24.38 -11.81
CA ASN A 501 25.74 -23.06 -11.23
C ASN A 501 26.20 -22.04 -12.28
N TYR A 502 26.14 -20.76 -11.91
CA TYR A 502 26.49 -19.65 -12.79
C TYR A 502 27.94 -19.71 -13.28
N LEU A 503 28.90 -20.16 -12.47
CA LEU A 503 30.29 -20.31 -12.91
C LEU A 503 30.42 -21.31 -14.06
N GLN A 504 29.76 -22.47 -13.95
CA GLN A 504 29.77 -23.49 -14.98
C GLN A 504 29.02 -23.03 -16.23
N GLY A 505 27.86 -22.37 -16.07
CA GLY A 505 27.11 -21.79 -17.19
C GLY A 505 27.94 -20.74 -17.94
N THR A 506 28.57 -19.82 -17.20
CA THR A 506 29.44 -18.78 -17.75
C THR A 506 30.62 -19.40 -18.51
N SER A 507 31.23 -20.45 -17.95
CA SER A 507 32.29 -21.20 -18.61
C SER A 507 31.79 -21.88 -19.88
N TRP A 508 30.60 -22.47 -19.86
CA TRP A 508 30.02 -23.13 -21.03
C TRP A 508 29.74 -22.13 -22.15
N ILE A 509 29.02 -21.03 -21.85
CA ILE A 509 28.71 -19.96 -22.81
C ILE A 509 29.99 -19.34 -23.40
N ASN A 510 31.01 -19.10 -22.58
CA ASN A 510 32.28 -18.53 -23.06
C ASN A 510 33.08 -19.47 -23.95
N ASN A 511 32.87 -20.78 -23.85
CA ASN A 511 33.56 -21.80 -24.66
C ASN A 511 32.75 -22.24 -25.90
N LEU A 512 31.62 -21.58 -26.20
CA LEU A 512 30.92 -21.77 -27.47
C LEU A 512 31.84 -21.40 -28.65
N ASP A 513 31.81 -22.21 -29.70
CA ASP A 513 32.59 -22.00 -30.92
C ASP A 513 32.07 -20.79 -31.69
N SER A 514 32.85 -20.27 -32.64
CA SER A 514 32.45 -19.08 -33.42
C SER A 514 31.40 -19.35 -34.52
N GLY A 515 30.72 -20.51 -34.48
CA GLY A 515 29.67 -20.96 -35.41
C GLY A 515 28.29 -20.41 -35.06
N ASP A 516 27.34 -20.54 -35.98
CA ASP A 516 26.04 -19.86 -35.96
C ASP A 516 25.21 -20.17 -34.70
N ARG A 517 24.87 -19.10 -33.97
CA ARG A 517 24.29 -19.09 -32.62
C ARG A 517 22.80 -19.50 -32.57
N GLU A 518 22.25 -20.04 -33.67
CA GLU A 518 20.81 -20.11 -33.93
C GLU A 518 20.08 -21.20 -33.14
N ALA A 519 20.80 -22.18 -32.59
CA ALA A 519 20.18 -23.35 -31.95
C ALA A 519 19.68 -23.12 -30.51
N ILE A 520 20.12 -22.06 -29.81
CA ILE A 520 19.74 -21.77 -28.42
C ILE A 520 18.76 -20.60 -28.43
N SER A 521 17.49 -20.88 -28.14
CA SER A 521 16.46 -19.86 -28.00
C SER A 521 16.55 -19.15 -26.65
N ILE A 522 16.83 -19.92 -25.59
CA ILE A 522 16.84 -19.47 -24.21
C ILE A 522 18.12 -19.96 -23.53
N ALA A 523 18.89 -19.03 -22.96
CA ALA A 523 20.08 -19.35 -22.19
C ALA A 523 19.72 -19.60 -20.72
N ALA A 524 20.11 -20.75 -20.15
CA ALA A 524 19.71 -21.11 -18.80
C ALA A 524 20.87 -21.51 -17.87
N SER A 525 20.74 -21.20 -16.59
CA SER A 525 21.61 -21.70 -15.52
C SER A 525 20.85 -21.80 -14.20
N HIS A 526 21.24 -22.75 -13.36
CA HIS A 526 20.82 -22.85 -11.97
C HIS A 526 21.79 -22.06 -11.09
N ASN A 527 21.51 -22.03 -9.78
CA ASN A 527 22.36 -21.40 -8.76
C ASN A 527 22.80 -22.37 -7.65
N THR A 528 22.93 -23.65 -7.97
CA THR A 528 23.27 -24.68 -6.99
C THR A 528 24.68 -24.48 -6.43
N ASP A 529 24.84 -24.67 -5.12
CA ASP A 529 26.10 -24.46 -4.36
C ASP A 529 26.72 -23.05 -4.42
N ARG A 530 26.06 -22.04 -5.01
CA ARG A 530 26.48 -20.61 -4.98
C ARG A 530 27.85 -20.31 -5.61
N ASP A 531 28.31 -21.11 -6.58
CA ASP A 531 29.57 -20.82 -7.31
C ASP A 531 29.33 -19.91 -8.53
N GLY A 532 30.04 -18.78 -8.57
CA GLY A 532 29.89 -17.75 -9.60
C GLY A 532 28.68 -16.85 -9.37
N ASP A 533 28.57 -15.77 -10.15
CA ASP A 533 27.55 -14.75 -10.01
C ASP A 533 26.60 -14.67 -11.23
N ALA A 534 25.34 -14.29 -10.97
CA ALA A 534 24.28 -14.21 -11.98
C ALA A 534 24.61 -13.18 -13.07
N GLN A 535 25.25 -12.06 -12.71
CA GLN A 535 25.62 -11.01 -13.65
C GLN A 535 26.64 -11.49 -14.67
N SER A 536 27.69 -12.18 -14.22
CA SER A 536 28.72 -12.73 -15.11
C SER A 536 28.13 -13.71 -16.12
N PHE A 537 27.13 -14.50 -15.73
CA PHE A 537 26.40 -15.35 -16.66
C PHE A 537 25.62 -14.52 -17.68
N ALA A 538 24.83 -13.54 -17.20
CA ALA A 538 24.03 -12.69 -18.08
C ALA A 538 24.88 -11.89 -19.07
N ASP A 539 26.02 -11.36 -18.63
CA ASP A 539 26.98 -10.65 -19.48
C ASP A 539 27.63 -11.56 -20.52
N ALA A 540 27.96 -12.80 -20.13
CA ALA A 540 28.45 -13.80 -21.08
C ALA A 540 27.41 -14.12 -22.15
N VAL A 541 26.14 -14.30 -21.76
CA VAL A 541 25.03 -14.53 -22.71
C VAL A 541 24.86 -13.34 -23.65
N ARG A 542 24.77 -12.12 -23.14
CA ARG A 542 24.61 -10.90 -23.96
C ARG A 542 25.76 -10.73 -24.95
N SER A 543 26.99 -11.03 -24.52
CA SER A 543 28.19 -10.94 -25.35
C SER A 543 28.26 -12.04 -26.41
N ARG A 544 27.88 -13.28 -26.07
CA ARG A 544 28.08 -14.46 -26.91
C ARG A 544 26.87 -14.88 -27.73
N LEU A 545 25.65 -14.62 -27.27
CA LEU A 545 24.40 -15.01 -27.94
C LEU A 545 23.63 -13.79 -28.47
N GLY A 546 23.62 -12.68 -27.73
CA GLY A 546 23.03 -11.40 -28.16
C GLY A 546 22.22 -10.73 -27.05
N SER A 547 21.88 -9.44 -27.21
CA SER A 547 21.11 -8.69 -26.21
C SER A 547 19.67 -9.18 -26.04
N GLU A 548 19.09 -9.76 -27.08
CA GLU A 548 17.69 -10.21 -27.11
C GLU A 548 17.51 -11.66 -26.64
N THR A 549 18.59 -12.41 -26.40
CA THR A 549 18.48 -13.80 -25.93
C THR A 549 17.88 -13.83 -24.53
N GLU A 550 16.76 -14.53 -24.36
CA GLU A 550 16.14 -14.70 -23.04
C GLU A 550 17.08 -15.48 -22.10
N ILE A 551 17.15 -15.04 -20.84
CA ILE A 551 18.01 -15.62 -19.82
C ILE A 551 17.12 -16.17 -18.71
N TRP A 552 17.25 -17.46 -18.43
CA TRP A 552 16.38 -18.16 -17.49
C TRP A 552 17.16 -18.77 -16.34
N ASN A 553 16.57 -18.71 -15.14
CA ASN A 553 16.98 -19.55 -14.03
C ASN A 553 15.97 -20.67 -13.93
N THR A 554 16.34 -21.80 -14.50
CA THR A 554 15.47 -22.97 -14.64
C THR A 554 15.37 -23.79 -13.36
N GLU A 555 16.16 -23.47 -12.33
CA GLU A 555 16.10 -24.11 -11.02
C GLU A 555 16.74 -23.20 -9.96
N VAL A 556 15.92 -22.36 -9.33
CA VAL A 556 16.37 -21.55 -8.18
C VAL A 556 16.54 -22.46 -6.96
N HIS A 557 17.61 -23.24 -6.96
CA HIS A 557 17.95 -24.24 -5.95
C HIS A 557 18.35 -23.60 -4.61
N GLY A 558 18.87 -22.38 -4.63
CA GLY A 558 19.32 -21.67 -3.43
C GLY A 558 18.22 -21.39 -2.39
N TRP A 559 16.96 -21.27 -2.80
CA TRP A 559 15.83 -20.98 -1.89
C TRP A 559 15.39 -22.24 -1.15
N LYS A 560 16.00 -22.50 0.01
CA LYS A 560 15.79 -23.73 0.79
C LYS A 560 15.71 -23.46 2.30
N SER A 561 14.85 -24.18 2.99
CA SER A 561 14.82 -24.21 4.46
C SER A 561 15.98 -25.09 4.97
N THR A 562 17.15 -24.50 5.22
CA THR A 562 18.16 -25.13 6.09
C THR A 562 17.89 -24.75 7.54
N SER A 563 18.40 -25.52 8.51
CA SER A 563 18.16 -25.28 9.94
C SER A 563 18.69 -23.94 10.50
N SER A 564 19.31 -23.10 9.68
CA SER A 564 19.93 -21.82 10.06
C SER A 564 19.53 -20.62 9.21
N GLU A 565 18.81 -20.78 8.10
CA GLU A 565 18.43 -19.69 7.20
C GLU A 565 16.93 -19.35 7.33
N ASN A 566 16.59 -18.06 7.26
CA ASN A 566 15.20 -17.62 7.25
C ASN A 566 14.58 -17.89 5.87
N GLU A 567 13.61 -18.81 5.82
CA GLU A 567 12.91 -19.23 4.59
C GLU A 567 12.20 -18.07 3.88
N THR A 568 11.80 -17.03 4.63
CA THR A 568 11.17 -15.84 4.08
C THR A 568 12.18 -14.97 3.34
N THR A 569 13.26 -14.52 4.01
CA THR A 569 14.21 -13.56 3.42
C THR A 569 15.12 -14.17 2.38
N SER A 570 15.35 -15.49 2.41
CA SER A 570 16.09 -16.21 1.35
C SER A 570 15.40 -16.15 -0.03
N PHE A 571 14.21 -15.56 -0.14
CA PHE A 571 13.63 -15.15 -1.41
C PHE A 571 14.56 -14.24 -2.26
N TYR A 572 15.58 -13.61 -1.67
CA TYR A 572 16.56 -12.79 -2.40
C TYR A 572 17.23 -13.51 -3.58
N TYR A 573 17.29 -14.85 -3.59
CA TYR A 573 17.80 -15.61 -4.75
C TYR A 573 17.02 -15.33 -6.04
N TYR A 574 15.73 -15.04 -5.94
CA TYR A 574 14.91 -14.64 -7.09
C TYR A 574 15.27 -13.24 -7.56
N LEU A 575 15.29 -12.29 -6.63
CA LEU A 575 15.54 -10.89 -6.96
C LEU A 575 16.95 -10.70 -7.51
N GLU A 576 17.95 -11.42 -7.01
CA GLU A 576 19.32 -11.44 -7.54
C GLU A 576 19.36 -11.82 -9.03
N ALA A 577 18.74 -12.94 -9.42
CA ALA A 577 18.69 -13.36 -10.81
C ALA A 577 17.93 -12.34 -11.69
N ILE A 578 16.79 -11.84 -11.19
CA ILE A 578 15.99 -10.82 -11.90
C ILE A 578 16.80 -9.53 -12.09
N ARG A 579 17.53 -9.07 -11.07
CA ARG A 579 18.36 -7.86 -11.15
C ARG A 579 19.54 -8.02 -12.11
N ALA A 580 20.06 -9.24 -12.29
CA ALA A 580 21.05 -9.55 -13.33
C ALA A 580 20.46 -9.57 -14.76
N GLY A 581 19.12 -9.63 -14.88
CA GLY A 581 18.38 -9.59 -16.13
C GLY A 581 17.78 -10.92 -16.58
N PHE A 582 17.56 -11.85 -15.65
CA PHE A 582 16.87 -13.10 -15.93
C PHE A 582 15.36 -12.84 -16.07
N GLY A 583 14.78 -13.27 -17.20
CA GLY A 583 13.37 -13.07 -17.52
C GLY A 583 12.51 -14.30 -17.19
N GLY A 584 13.06 -15.50 -17.35
CA GLY A 584 12.41 -16.74 -16.95
C GLY A 584 12.89 -17.21 -15.59
N ILE A 585 11.99 -17.39 -14.63
CA ILE A 585 12.36 -17.86 -13.29
C ILE A 585 11.51 -19.08 -12.92
N ASN A 586 12.20 -20.18 -12.60
CA ASN A 586 11.59 -21.44 -12.19
C ASN A 586 12.14 -21.90 -10.83
N GLY A 587 11.22 -22.22 -9.92
CA GLY A 587 11.53 -22.57 -8.55
C GLY A 587 11.74 -24.07 -8.31
N TRP A 588 12.58 -24.44 -7.34
CA TRP A 588 12.82 -25.83 -6.95
C TRP A 588 12.36 -26.09 -5.52
N LEU A 589 11.51 -27.07 -5.18
CA LEU A 589 10.70 -28.02 -5.95
C LEU A 589 9.23 -27.63 -5.82
N ALA A 590 8.35 -27.82 -6.82
CA ALA A 590 6.94 -27.49 -6.63
C ALA A 590 6.27 -28.27 -5.48
N ILE A 591 6.49 -29.59 -5.41
CA ILE A 591 5.92 -30.48 -4.38
C ILE A 591 6.98 -31.34 -3.68
N GLY A 592 6.82 -31.60 -2.38
CA GLY A 592 7.69 -32.51 -1.63
C GLY A 592 7.28 -32.74 -0.18
N THR A 593 8.18 -33.31 0.64
CA THR A 593 7.93 -33.49 2.10
C THR A 593 8.54 -32.36 2.93
N THR A 594 8.13 -32.28 4.20
CA THR A 594 8.68 -31.35 5.20
C THR A 594 10.20 -31.44 5.38
N ASN A 595 10.83 -32.53 4.92
CA ASN A 595 12.27 -32.75 5.08
C ASN A 595 13.12 -32.18 3.93
N GLN A 596 12.50 -31.66 2.87
CA GLN A 596 13.21 -31.28 1.65
C GLN A 596 13.55 -29.79 1.55
N GLY A 597 13.01 -28.92 2.40
CA GLY A 597 13.36 -27.48 2.46
C GLY A 597 13.07 -26.64 1.20
N HIS A 598 12.85 -27.26 0.05
CA HIS A 598 12.69 -26.63 -1.26
C HIS A 598 11.23 -26.43 -1.64
N SER A 599 10.34 -27.26 -1.09
CA SER A 599 8.97 -27.41 -1.59
C SER A 599 8.06 -26.20 -1.36
N TYR A 600 7.29 -25.78 -2.36
CA TYR A 600 6.20 -24.79 -2.22
C TYR A 600 4.94 -25.45 -1.64
N ILE A 601 4.64 -26.66 -2.12
CA ILE A 601 3.53 -27.50 -1.71
C ILE A 601 4.10 -28.69 -0.91
N LEU A 602 3.64 -28.86 0.33
CA LEU A 602 4.02 -29.94 1.22
C LEU A 602 2.97 -31.04 1.20
N ASN A 603 3.39 -32.30 1.08
CA ASN A 603 2.49 -33.45 1.26
C ASN A 603 3.12 -34.52 2.17
N PRO A 604 3.04 -34.37 3.51
CA PRO A 604 3.68 -35.28 4.46
C PRO A 604 2.92 -36.60 4.72
N GLY A 605 1.87 -36.95 3.97
CA GLY A 605 1.12 -38.19 4.23
C GLY A 605 -0.25 -38.36 3.57
N GLY A 606 -0.47 -37.77 2.38
CA GLY A 606 -1.76 -37.80 1.67
C GLY A 606 -2.68 -36.63 2.03
N SER A 607 -2.11 -35.45 2.27
CA SER A 607 -2.84 -34.19 2.32
C SER A 607 -1.88 -33.06 1.97
N ALA A 608 -2.15 -32.38 0.85
CA ALA A 608 -1.31 -31.31 0.35
C ALA A 608 -1.61 -29.97 1.08
N THR A 609 -0.57 -29.25 1.47
CA THR A 609 -0.66 -27.90 2.05
C THR A 609 0.34 -26.96 1.39
N ARG A 610 0.08 -25.66 1.43
CA ARG A 610 0.94 -24.61 0.85
C ARG A 610 1.71 -23.92 1.98
N ASN A 611 3.02 -23.76 1.83
CA ASN A 611 3.83 -23.03 2.81
C ASN A 611 4.07 -21.57 2.38
N VAL A 612 4.80 -20.80 3.19
CA VAL A 612 5.09 -19.39 2.95
C VAL A 612 5.71 -19.12 1.56
N LYS A 613 6.57 -20.02 1.06
CA LYS A 613 7.20 -19.86 -0.26
C LYS A 613 6.18 -19.88 -1.39
N TYR A 614 5.16 -20.73 -1.30
CA TYR A 614 4.07 -20.75 -2.28
C TYR A 614 3.41 -19.37 -2.39
N TYR A 615 3.09 -18.74 -1.26
CA TYR A 615 2.37 -17.46 -1.26
C TYR A 615 3.26 -16.28 -1.68
N ILE A 616 4.54 -16.26 -1.26
CA ILE A 616 5.51 -15.27 -1.76
C ILE A 616 5.66 -15.42 -3.28
N TYR A 617 5.88 -16.64 -3.77
CA TYR A 617 6.02 -16.92 -5.19
C TYR A 617 4.74 -16.60 -5.98
N ARG A 618 3.57 -16.96 -5.46
CA ARG A 618 2.26 -16.64 -6.03
C ARG A 618 2.07 -15.13 -6.13
N LYS A 619 2.39 -14.35 -5.09
CA LYS A 619 2.30 -12.89 -5.14
C LYS A 619 3.26 -12.32 -6.17
N LEU A 620 4.49 -12.84 -6.28
CA LEU A 620 5.43 -12.43 -7.33
C LEU A 620 4.83 -12.69 -8.71
N SER A 621 4.57 -13.95 -9.03
CA SER A 621 4.04 -14.37 -10.34
C SER A 621 2.73 -13.69 -10.72
N SER A 622 1.71 -13.69 -9.86
CA SER A 622 0.41 -13.08 -10.19
C SER A 622 0.44 -11.56 -10.40
N THR A 623 1.46 -10.86 -9.90
CA THR A 623 1.58 -9.40 -10.05
C THR A 623 2.58 -8.96 -11.12
N SER A 624 3.41 -9.88 -11.65
CA SER A 624 4.44 -9.53 -12.62
C SER A 624 4.58 -10.47 -13.81
N ASN A 625 3.94 -11.65 -13.83
CA ASN A 625 4.00 -12.57 -14.98
C ASN A 625 3.52 -11.87 -16.25
N TYR A 626 4.24 -12.06 -17.36
CA TYR A 626 4.07 -11.35 -18.64
C TYR A 626 4.28 -9.82 -18.62
N GLY A 627 4.50 -9.22 -17.45
CA GLY A 627 4.98 -7.86 -17.29
C GLY A 627 6.48 -7.73 -17.56
N HIS A 628 7.08 -6.65 -17.10
CA HIS A 628 8.52 -6.38 -17.25
C HIS A 628 9.12 -6.02 -15.90
N ALA A 629 10.39 -6.42 -15.67
CA ALA A 629 11.18 -5.81 -14.62
C ALA A 629 11.48 -4.34 -14.96
N LEU A 630 11.68 -3.52 -13.93
CA LEU A 630 12.06 -2.11 -14.04
C LEU A 630 13.46 -1.86 -13.49
N ASP A 631 14.09 -0.79 -13.97
CA ASP A 631 15.31 -0.25 -13.38
C ASP A 631 15.05 0.34 -11.99
N ILE A 632 16.07 0.28 -11.13
CA ILE A 632 16.09 0.95 -9.82
C ILE A 632 17.15 2.03 -9.90
N LEU A 633 16.73 3.28 -9.77
CA LEU A 633 17.58 4.47 -9.95
C LEU A 633 18.30 4.85 -8.66
N ALA A 634 17.67 4.60 -7.51
CA ALA A 634 18.25 4.81 -6.19
C ALA A 634 17.69 3.76 -5.23
N GLU A 635 18.52 3.17 -4.37
CA GLU A 635 18.11 2.25 -3.30
C GLU A 635 19.01 2.45 -2.07
N PRO A 636 18.61 1.97 -0.88
CA PRO A 636 19.45 2.08 0.32
C PRO A 636 20.86 1.51 0.12
N GLU A 637 21.84 2.17 0.73
CA GLU A 637 23.25 1.78 0.64
C GLU A 637 23.48 0.31 1.03
N PRO A 638 24.48 -0.37 0.42
CA PRO A 638 24.87 -1.72 0.83
C PRO A 638 25.17 -1.77 2.33
N GLY A 639 24.61 -2.77 3.01
CA GLY A 639 24.65 -2.96 4.46
C GLY A 639 23.33 -2.65 5.16
N VAL A 640 22.46 -1.82 4.56
CA VAL A 640 21.21 -1.39 5.20
C VAL A 640 20.14 -2.48 5.18
N LEU A 641 19.92 -3.11 4.02
CA LEU A 641 18.90 -4.14 3.85
C LEU A 641 19.47 -5.57 3.90
N ASN A 642 20.76 -5.76 3.60
CA ASN A 642 21.40 -7.07 3.52
C ASN A 642 22.13 -7.43 4.82
N ALA A 643 22.12 -8.72 5.14
CA ALA A 643 23.02 -9.30 6.14
C ALA A 643 24.47 -9.36 5.59
N PRO A 644 25.50 -9.51 6.44
CA PRO A 644 26.89 -9.58 5.99
C PRO A 644 27.09 -10.65 4.91
N LEU A 645 27.56 -10.20 3.75
CA LEU A 645 27.75 -11.06 2.57
C LEU A 645 28.81 -12.14 2.84
N GLY A 646 28.52 -13.37 2.42
CA GLY A 646 29.51 -14.44 2.31
C GLY A 646 30.47 -14.20 1.14
N SER A 647 31.58 -14.95 1.08
CA SER A 647 32.59 -14.82 0.01
C SER A 647 32.09 -15.17 -1.40
N ASN A 648 30.90 -15.76 -1.49
CA ASN A 648 30.29 -16.27 -2.72
C ASN A 648 28.99 -15.51 -3.07
N ASP A 649 28.70 -14.40 -2.39
CA ASP A 649 27.54 -13.57 -2.70
C ASP A 649 27.85 -12.60 -3.85
N ASP A 650 26.85 -12.38 -4.69
CA ASP A 650 26.92 -11.47 -5.85
C ASP A 650 27.11 -10.02 -5.39
N ALA A 651 27.83 -9.23 -6.20
CA ALA A 651 28.03 -7.81 -5.94
C ALA A 651 26.79 -6.94 -6.26
N ILE A 652 25.76 -7.53 -6.86
CA ILE A 652 24.54 -6.81 -7.26
C ILE A 652 23.58 -6.71 -6.07
N PRO A 653 22.96 -5.54 -5.85
CA PRO A 653 21.88 -5.41 -4.88
C PRO A 653 20.74 -6.42 -5.17
N ARG A 654 20.47 -7.28 -4.19
CA ARG A 654 19.52 -8.42 -4.27
C ARG A 654 18.26 -8.23 -3.43
N ASN A 655 18.14 -7.08 -2.77
CA ASN A 655 17.11 -6.82 -1.77
C ASN A 655 15.94 -6.04 -2.34
N VAL A 656 16.11 -5.43 -3.52
CA VAL A 656 15.05 -4.66 -4.17
C VAL A 656 14.90 -5.08 -5.62
N ALA A 657 13.66 -5.24 -6.06
CA ALA A 657 13.30 -5.35 -7.47
C ALA A 657 11.94 -4.67 -7.69
N ALA A 658 11.71 -4.17 -8.90
CA ALA A 658 10.42 -3.62 -9.28
C ALA A 658 9.95 -4.19 -10.61
N PHE A 659 8.64 -4.26 -10.77
CA PHE A 659 7.98 -4.79 -11.96
C PHE A 659 6.84 -3.88 -12.38
N ILE A 660 6.48 -3.95 -13.65
CA ILE A 660 5.29 -3.29 -14.19
C ILE A 660 4.49 -4.23 -15.08
N LYS A 661 3.18 -4.27 -14.85
CA LYS A 661 2.19 -5.00 -15.64
C LYS A 661 0.95 -4.10 -15.77
N GLY A 662 0.69 -3.60 -16.98
CA GLY A 662 -0.28 -2.53 -17.17
C GLY A 662 0.12 -1.27 -16.39
N ASN A 663 -0.77 -0.76 -15.54
CA ASN A 663 -0.52 0.34 -14.61
C ASN A 663 -0.15 -0.14 -13.19
N LEU A 664 -0.13 -1.44 -12.93
CA LEU A 664 0.36 -1.99 -11.67
C LEU A 664 1.88 -1.97 -11.67
N MET A 665 2.46 -1.17 -10.80
CA MET A 665 3.86 -1.29 -10.44
C MET A 665 3.95 -2.08 -9.14
N THR A 666 4.76 -3.14 -9.10
CA THR A 666 5.11 -3.78 -7.83
C THR A 666 6.55 -3.49 -7.45
N VAL A 667 6.77 -3.19 -6.17
CA VAL A 667 8.11 -3.01 -5.60
C VAL A 667 8.29 -4.05 -4.51
N TRP A 668 9.32 -4.87 -4.65
CA TRP A 668 9.69 -5.90 -3.70
C TRP A 668 10.89 -5.43 -2.91
N VAL A 669 10.79 -5.49 -1.58
CA VAL A 669 11.88 -5.13 -0.66
C VAL A 669 12.09 -6.27 0.34
N ILE A 670 13.34 -6.72 0.46
CA ILE A 670 13.78 -7.74 1.41
C ILE A 670 14.70 -7.10 2.42
N ASN A 671 14.30 -7.10 3.69
CA ASN A 671 15.17 -6.69 4.79
C ASN A 671 15.69 -7.94 5.51
N GLU A 672 16.92 -8.33 5.20
CA GLU A 672 17.61 -9.44 5.85
C GLU A 672 18.10 -9.09 7.26
N ASN A 673 18.25 -7.80 7.58
CA ASN A 673 18.67 -7.33 8.89
C ASN A 673 17.55 -7.47 9.92
N GLN A 674 17.91 -7.63 11.20
CA GLN A 674 16.93 -7.69 12.29
C GLN A 674 16.33 -6.32 12.64
N VAL A 675 16.90 -5.25 12.11
CA VAL A 675 16.50 -3.87 12.40
C VAL A 675 15.57 -3.39 11.30
N PRO A 676 14.41 -2.78 11.62
CA PRO A 676 13.52 -2.22 10.62
C PRO A 676 14.15 -1.03 9.90
N VAL A 677 13.73 -0.81 8.66
CA VAL A 677 14.20 0.28 7.81
C VAL A 677 13.01 1.05 7.28
N SER A 678 13.03 2.37 7.45
CA SER A 678 12.02 3.25 6.83
C SER A 678 12.49 3.62 5.42
N LEU A 679 11.59 3.53 4.45
CA LEU A 679 11.82 3.83 3.05
C LEU A 679 10.85 4.89 2.54
N ASP A 680 11.34 5.74 1.65
CA ASP A 680 10.54 6.64 0.83
C ASP A 680 10.55 6.11 -0.61
N ILE A 681 9.44 5.49 -1.02
CA ILE A 681 9.34 4.79 -2.31
C ILE A 681 8.68 5.71 -3.33
N SER A 682 9.37 5.94 -4.45
CA SER A 682 8.92 6.85 -5.52
C SER A 682 9.07 6.22 -6.91
N PRO A 683 7.99 6.18 -7.74
CA PRO A 683 8.11 5.95 -9.17
C PRO A 683 8.59 7.22 -9.89
N ASP A 684 9.78 7.19 -10.47
CA ASP A 684 10.32 8.32 -11.21
C ASP A 684 9.47 8.64 -12.45
N GLY A 685 9.06 9.90 -12.57
CA GLY A 685 8.30 10.39 -13.72
C GLY A 685 6.88 9.84 -13.85
N ARG A 686 6.33 9.15 -12.85
CA ARG A 686 4.93 8.67 -12.84
C ARG A 686 4.21 9.13 -11.57
N THR A 687 2.89 9.28 -11.66
CA THR A 687 2.03 9.62 -10.52
C THR A 687 1.41 8.35 -9.98
N ILE A 688 1.34 8.23 -8.66
CA ILE A 688 0.59 7.17 -7.97
C ILE A 688 -0.86 7.64 -7.93
N ALA A 689 -1.79 6.77 -8.34
CA ALA A 689 -3.21 7.09 -8.30
C ALA A 689 -3.65 7.50 -6.89
N GLU A 690 -4.73 8.28 -6.75
CA GLU A 690 -5.31 8.74 -5.46
C GLU A 690 -5.91 7.58 -4.61
N THR A 691 -5.33 6.40 -4.72
CA THR A 691 -5.56 5.19 -3.93
C THR A 691 -4.43 5.00 -2.93
N SER A 692 -4.68 4.31 -1.82
CA SER A 692 -3.60 3.88 -0.92
C SER A 692 -2.75 2.78 -1.57
N VAL A 693 -1.46 2.69 -1.21
CA VAL A 693 -0.57 1.64 -1.71
C VAL A 693 -0.77 0.38 -0.88
N ARG A 694 -1.18 -0.71 -1.52
CA ARG A 694 -1.34 -2.00 -0.83
C ARG A 694 0.04 -2.61 -0.55
N ARG A 695 0.31 -2.90 0.72
CA ARG A 695 1.52 -3.60 1.16
C ARG A 695 1.15 -5.00 1.65
N THR A 696 1.78 -6.02 1.08
CA THR A 696 1.78 -7.38 1.65
C THR A 696 3.15 -7.67 2.25
N ARG A 697 3.22 -8.04 3.53
CA ARG A 697 4.48 -8.34 4.23
C ARG A 697 4.53 -9.73 4.85
N TRP A 698 5.72 -10.31 4.91
CA TRP A 698 6.02 -11.56 5.62
C TRP A 698 7.17 -11.32 6.60
N THR A 699 6.95 -11.55 7.89
CA THR A 699 7.97 -11.44 8.96
C THR A 699 8.20 -12.76 9.69
N ASP A 700 7.28 -13.72 9.55
CA ASP A 700 7.32 -15.03 10.19
C ASP A 700 6.88 -16.11 9.17
N PRO A 701 7.64 -17.21 8.99
CA PRO A 701 7.22 -18.34 8.17
C PRO A 701 5.85 -18.96 8.54
N SER A 702 5.34 -18.74 9.76
CA SER A 702 4.00 -19.15 10.18
C SER A 702 2.87 -18.32 9.54
N GLN A 703 3.17 -17.08 9.14
CA GLN A 703 2.25 -16.18 8.45
C GLN A 703 2.24 -16.47 6.95
N VAL A 704 1.77 -17.65 6.56
CA VAL A 704 1.96 -18.17 5.20
C VAL A 704 1.42 -17.24 4.11
N GLU A 705 0.27 -16.59 4.30
CA GLU A 705 -0.34 -15.73 3.27
C GLU A 705 0.20 -14.28 3.26
N GLY A 706 0.95 -13.90 4.29
CA GLY A 706 1.39 -12.52 4.52
C GLY A 706 0.32 -11.66 5.20
N PHE A 707 0.75 -10.50 5.71
CA PHE A 707 -0.11 -9.51 6.34
C PHE A 707 -0.29 -8.31 5.40
N VAL A 708 -1.54 -7.89 5.18
CA VAL A 708 -1.88 -6.80 4.27
C VAL A 708 -2.14 -5.52 5.05
N THR A 709 -1.54 -4.42 4.61
CA THR A 709 -1.81 -3.05 5.05
C THR A 709 -1.89 -2.12 3.87
N PHE A 710 -2.27 -0.87 4.11
CA PHE A 710 -2.34 0.17 3.11
C PHE A 710 -1.51 1.38 3.57
N GLU A 711 -0.65 1.89 2.70
CA GLU A 711 0.22 3.03 2.95
C GLU A 711 -0.36 4.28 2.26
N PRO A 712 -0.47 5.42 2.96
CA PRO A 712 -0.97 6.65 2.36
C PRO A 712 0.04 7.24 1.37
N VAL A 713 -0.46 7.73 0.24
CA VAL A 713 0.34 8.42 -0.78
C VAL A 713 0.56 9.87 -0.38
N VAL A 714 1.80 10.35 -0.52
CA VAL A 714 2.20 11.74 -0.23
C VAL A 714 2.22 12.52 -1.54
N GLY A 715 1.28 13.45 -1.69
CA GLY A 715 1.24 14.38 -2.83
C GLY A 715 1.12 13.73 -4.21
N GLY A 716 0.64 12.48 -4.27
CA GLY A 716 0.50 11.70 -5.51
C GLY A 716 1.81 11.15 -6.09
N SER A 717 2.98 11.37 -5.48
CA SER A 717 4.27 11.05 -6.13
C SER A 717 5.15 10.04 -5.39
N HIS A 718 4.91 9.81 -4.10
CA HIS A 718 5.70 8.90 -3.29
C HIS A 718 4.92 8.45 -2.05
N PHE A 719 5.47 7.50 -1.30
CA PHE A 719 4.92 7.10 0.00
C PHE A 719 6.04 6.63 0.91
N ASN A 720 5.86 6.90 2.20
CA ASN A 720 6.78 6.44 3.23
C ASN A 720 6.26 5.13 3.80
N THR A 721 7.14 4.15 3.97
CA THR A 721 6.78 2.86 4.54
C THR A 721 7.90 2.33 5.42
N LEU A 722 7.50 1.62 6.47
CA LEU A 722 8.43 0.81 7.25
C LEU A 722 8.55 -0.59 6.65
N VAL A 723 9.78 -1.08 6.54
CA VAL A 723 10.10 -2.47 6.18
C VAL A 723 10.67 -3.14 7.43
N PRO A 724 9.90 -4.03 8.09
CA PRO A 724 10.34 -4.67 9.32
C PRO A 724 11.65 -5.44 9.16
N GLY A 725 12.37 -5.68 10.25
CA GLY A 725 13.51 -6.58 10.23
C GLY A 725 13.12 -8.00 9.82
N ALA A 726 14.04 -8.73 9.20
CA ALA A 726 13.90 -10.13 8.79
C ALA A 726 12.64 -10.40 7.96
N SER A 727 12.34 -9.49 7.02
CA SER A 727 11.06 -9.46 6.31
C SER A 727 11.19 -9.39 4.80
N VAL A 728 10.09 -9.74 4.12
CA VAL A 728 9.84 -9.47 2.70
C VAL A 728 8.57 -8.65 2.59
N CYS A 729 8.60 -7.57 1.82
CA CYS A 729 7.46 -6.72 1.54
C CYS A 729 7.25 -6.61 0.02
N CYS A 730 6.01 -6.71 -0.42
CA CYS A 730 5.56 -6.39 -1.77
C CYS A 730 4.62 -5.17 -1.67
N PHE A 731 4.94 -4.12 -2.40
CA PHE A 731 4.15 -2.91 -2.53
C PHE A 731 3.48 -2.91 -3.90
N GLU A 732 2.16 -2.99 -3.91
CA GLU A 732 1.31 -2.93 -5.11
C GLU A 732 0.87 -1.47 -5.29
N ILE A 733 1.50 -0.79 -6.24
CA ILE A 733 1.36 0.65 -6.49
C ILE A 733 0.61 0.81 -7.80
N VAL A 734 -0.63 1.28 -7.71
CA VAL A 734 -1.42 1.65 -8.88
C VAL A 734 -0.96 3.02 -9.35
N LEU A 735 -0.47 3.09 -10.59
CA LEU A 735 -0.05 4.34 -11.20
C LEU A 735 -1.24 4.98 -11.91
N ASP A 736 -1.31 6.31 -11.89
CA ASP A 736 -2.23 7.05 -12.74
C ASP A 736 -1.96 6.69 -14.20
N GLY A 737 -3.02 6.31 -14.90
CA GLY A 737 -2.93 6.13 -16.35
C GLY A 737 -2.70 7.48 -17.03
N GLU A 738 -1.95 7.48 -18.14
CA GLU A 738 -2.19 8.49 -19.18
C GLU A 738 -3.62 8.41 -19.74
N ASP A 739 -4.41 7.39 -19.38
CA ASP A 739 -5.87 7.38 -19.37
C ASP A 739 -6.34 6.22 -18.46
N PHE A 740 -7.10 6.50 -17.39
CA PHE A 740 -8.14 5.56 -16.94
C PHE A 740 -9.25 5.66 -17.97
N SER A 741 -9.04 5.11 -19.15
CA SER A 741 -10.13 5.08 -20.11
C SER A 741 -11.19 4.18 -19.50
N ASN A 742 -12.39 4.76 -19.40
CA ASN A 742 -13.68 4.14 -19.10
C ASN A 742 -14.02 3.08 -20.16
N ASP A 743 -13.07 2.21 -20.49
CA ASP A 743 -13.06 1.47 -21.72
C ASP A 743 -14.01 0.30 -21.59
N LEU A 744 -14.90 0.29 -22.55
CA LEU A 744 -15.69 -0.86 -22.94
C LEU A 744 -14.72 -2.02 -23.20
N ILE A 745 -14.68 -2.96 -22.25
CA ILE A 745 -13.95 -4.22 -22.38
C ILE A 745 -14.84 -5.15 -23.20
N GLN A 746 -14.37 -5.50 -24.40
CA GLN A 746 -15.11 -6.42 -25.25
C GLN A 746 -15.16 -7.79 -24.59
N GLY A 747 -16.31 -8.45 -24.72
CA GLY A 747 -16.52 -9.79 -24.19
C GLY A 747 -15.49 -10.76 -24.76
N GLU A 748 -15.12 -10.62 -26.04
CA GLU A 748 -14.10 -11.43 -26.70
C GLU A 748 -12.65 -11.12 -26.32
N ASP A 749 -12.37 -9.98 -25.67
CA ASP A 749 -11.02 -9.57 -25.28
C ASP A 749 -10.60 -10.20 -23.94
N PHE A 750 -10.99 -11.45 -23.73
CA PHE A 750 -10.63 -12.20 -22.54
C PHE A 750 -9.20 -12.73 -22.62
N ASP A 751 -8.54 -12.79 -21.46
CA ASP A 751 -7.26 -13.48 -21.33
C ASP A 751 -7.43 -15.00 -21.32
N HIS A 752 -8.58 -15.48 -20.84
CA HIS A 752 -8.89 -16.91 -20.82
C HIS A 752 -10.41 -17.17 -20.77
N SER A 753 -10.87 -18.32 -21.30
CA SER A 753 -12.27 -18.75 -21.15
C SER A 753 -12.43 -20.26 -21.15
N TRP A 754 -13.54 -20.76 -20.63
CA TRP A 754 -13.89 -22.17 -20.61
C TRP A 754 -15.38 -22.38 -20.96
N GLY A 755 -15.65 -23.38 -21.82
CA GLY A 755 -17.00 -23.84 -22.17
C GLY A 755 -17.75 -23.01 -23.22
N LEU A 756 -17.20 -21.86 -23.63
CA LEU A 756 -17.85 -20.90 -24.52
C LEU A 756 -17.17 -20.76 -25.89
N SER A 757 -17.76 -19.94 -26.77
CA SER A 757 -17.22 -19.61 -28.10
C SER A 757 -17.57 -18.18 -28.48
N THR A 758 -16.97 -17.65 -29.55
CA THR A 758 -17.28 -16.31 -30.07
C THR A 758 -18.14 -16.35 -31.34
N GLN A 759 -18.87 -15.28 -31.65
CA GLN A 759 -19.54 -15.05 -32.94
C GLN A 759 -19.66 -13.56 -33.27
N ASN A 760 -19.98 -13.22 -34.52
CA ASN A 760 -20.29 -11.82 -34.88
C ASN A 760 -21.53 -11.31 -34.12
N THR A 761 -21.41 -10.12 -33.56
CA THR A 761 -22.50 -9.43 -32.87
C THR A 761 -23.30 -8.55 -33.82
N GLY A 762 -24.62 -8.47 -33.61
CA GLY A 762 -25.53 -7.53 -34.27
C GLY A 762 -25.75 -6.23 -33.48
N ASP A 763 -25.11 -6.07 -32.32
CA ASP A 763 -25.25 -4.94 -31.41
C ASP A 763 -24.29 -3.77 -31.75
N THR A 764 -24.52 -2.61 -31.13
CA THR A 764 -23.63 -1.45 -31.28
C THR A 764 -22.34 -1.62 -30.46
N GLY A 765 -21.20 -1.13 -31.00
CA GLY A 765 -19.87 -1.28 -30.39
C GLY A 765 -19.07 -2.50 -30.87
N GLY A 766 -19.51 -3.14 -31.97
CA GLY A 766 -19.21 -4.53 -32.26
C GLY A 766 -17.83 -4.91 -32.82
N GLY A 767 -17.52 -6.19 -32.59
CA GLY A 767 -16.62 -7.09 -33.29
C GLY A 767 -17.22 -8.50 -33.21
N LEU A 768 -16.95 -9.20 -32.12
CA LEU A 768 -17.56 -10.48 -31.74
C LEU A 768 -18.43 -10.32 -30.47
N ASN A 769 -19.07 -11.40 -30.03
CA ASN A 769 -19.67 -11.56 -28.71
C ASN A 769 -19.41 -13.00 -28.23
N LEU A 770 -19.44 -13.22 -26.91
CA LEU A 770 -19.41 -14.55 -26.32
C LEU A 770 -20.77 -15.25 -26.47
N GLN A 771 -20.75 -16.54 -26.79
CA GLN A 771 -21.93 -17.37 -27.03
C GLN A 771 -21.70 -18.84 -26.65
N ASN A 772 -22.76 -19.66 -26.74
CA ASN A 772 -22.80 -21.06 -26.29
C ASN A 772 -22.52 -21.25 -24.79
N ILE A 773 -22.72 -20.19 -24.02
CA ILE A 773 -22.42 -20.14 -22.59
C ILE A 773 -23.48 -20.92 -21.80
N SER A 774 -23.04 -21.99 -21.14
CA SER A 774 -23.82 -22.92 -20.32
C SER A 774 -23.47 -22.77 -18.82
N ASN A 775 -24.18 -23.48 -17.96
CA ASN A 775 -23.93 -23.43 -16.51
C ASN A 775 -22.50 -23.87 -16.15
N GLY A 776 -21.78 -23.01 -15.43
CA GLY A 776 -20.42 -23.25 -14.94
C GLY A 776 -19.33 -22.75 -15.89
N ASP A 777 -19.68 -22.33 -17.11
CA ASP A 777 -18.76 -21.68 -18.03
C ASP A 777 -18.23 -20.39 -17.42
N PHE A 778 -17.02 -19.99 -17.80
CA PHE A 778 -16.42 -18.76 -17.29
C PHE A 778 -15.47 -18.11 -18.28
N VAL A 779 -15.17 -16.85 -18.01
CA VAL A 779 -14.18 -16.04 -18.74
C VAL A 779 -13.35 -15.25 -17.73
N ARG A 780 -12.04 -15.14 -17.96
CA ARG A 780 -11.09 -14.37 -17.15
C ARG A 780 -10.67 -13.12 -17.91
N TYR A 781 -10.67 -12.00 -17.20
CA TYR A 781 -10.01 -10.76 -17.59
C TYR A 781 -8.98 -10.44 -16.50
N GLY A 782 -7.72 -10.39 -16.90
CA GLY A 782 -6.60 -10.03 -16.07
C GLY A 782 -6.43 -8.52 -15.98
N ASP A 783 -5.74 -8.08 -14.95
CA ASP A 783 -5.29 -6.70 -14.75
C ASP A 783 -6.41 -5.65 -14.83
N VAL A 784 -7.61 -6.01 -14.37
CA VAL A 784 -8.74 -5.08 -14.33
C VAL A 784 -8.59 -4.18 -13.12
N ALA A 785 -8.33 -2.89 -13.38
CA ALA A 785 -8.27 -1.89 -12.34
C ALA A 785 -9.67 -1.60 -11.78
N LEU A 786 -9.82 -1.71 -10.47
CA LEU A 786 -11.02 -1.39 -9.71
C LEU A 786 -10.70 -0.29 -8.69
N VAL A 787 -11.66 0.58 -8.45
CA VAL A 787 -11.74 1.43 -7.25
C VAL A 787 -12.67 0.78 -6.22
N GLU A 788 -12.65 1.31 -4.99
CA GLU A 788 -13.60 0.89 -3.95
C GLU A 788 -15.04 0.95 -4.47
N ASP A 789 -15.82 -0.09 -4.21
CA ASP A 789 -17.22 -0.23 -4.64
C ASP A 789 -17.45 -0.06 -6.17
N SER A 790 -16.50 -0.45 -7.00
CA SER A 790 -16.61 -0.31 -8.47
C SER A 790 -17.95 -0.78 -9.05
N LEU A 791 -18.54 0.02 -9.95
CA LEU A 791 -19.76 -0.30 -10.70
C LEU A 791 -19.42 -1.03 -12.00
N MET A 792 -19.78 -2.31 -12.08
CA MET A 792 -19.57 -3.13 -13.27
C MET A 792 -20.86 -3.26 -14.08
N THR A 793 -20.80 -2.97 -15.37
CA THR A 793 -21.96 -2.93 -16.27
C THR A 793 -21.73 -3.82 -17.48
N PHE A 794 -22.67 -4.73 -17.77
CA PHE A 794 -22.60 -5.75 -18.81
C PHE A 794 -23.65 -5.54 -19.89
N ARG A 795 -23.29 -5.89 -21.13
CA ARG A 795 -24.19 -5.91 -22.28
C ARG A 795 -24.51 -7.35 -22.67
N VAL A 796 -25.70 -7.82 -22.30
CA VAL A 796 -26.08 -9.24 -22.38
C VAL A 796 -27.29 -9.48 -23.28
N ALA A 797 -27.39 -10.68 -23.85
CA ALA A 797 -28.55 -11.15 -24.61
C ALA A 797 -28.91 -12.58 -24.23
N ARG A 798 -30.21 -12.84 -24.06
CA ARG A 798 -30.76 -14.16 -23.75
C ARG A 798 -32.03 -14.41 -24.55
N ALA A 799 -32.08 -15.56 -25.22
CA ALA A 799 -33.23 -15.94 -26.04
C ALA A 799 -34.41 -16.44 -25.20
N ASN A 800 -35.61 -16.31 -25.76
CA ASN A 800 -36.83 -16.79 -25.11
C ASN A 800 -36.82 -18.33 -24.94
N GLY A 801 -37.29 -18.82 -23.78
CA GLY A 801 -37.35 -20.25 -23.45
C GLY A 801 -36.04 -20.90 -22.99
N ARG A 802 -35.03 -20.09 -22.62
CA ARG A 802 -33.78 -20.53 -21.97
C ARG A 802 -33.91 -20.56 -20.45
N PRO A 803 -33.08 -21.31 -19.69
CA PRO A 803 -33.10 -21.26 -18.23
C PRO A 803 -32.76 -19.85 -17.74
N ASP A 804 -33.28 -19.46 -16.57
CA ASP A 804 -32.86 -18.25 -15.87
C ASP A 804 -31.44 -18.42 -15.33
N GLY A 805 -30.75 -17.33 -15.05
CA GLY A 805 -29.36 -17.38 -14.61
C GLY A 805 -28.75 -16.00 -14.39
N PHE A 806 -27.52 -16.00 -13.89
CA PHE A 806 -26.78 -14.81 -13.48
C PHE A 806 -25.29 -14.92 -13.84
N ILE A 807 -24.60 -13.80 -13.81
CA ILE A 807 -23.15 -13.68 -13.93
C ILE A 807 -22.60 -13.36 -12.53
N GLU A 808 -21.70 -14.18 -12.03
CA GLU A 808 -20.91 -13.89 -10.84
C GLU A 808 -19.57 -13.30 -11.25
N VAL A 809 -19.22 -12.15 -10.68
CA VAL A 809 -17.89 -11.55 -10.78
C VAL A 809 -17.09 -12.08 -9.61
N ARG A 810 -16.01 -12.79 -9.88
CA ARG A 810 -15.18 -13.48 -8.89
C ARG A 810 -13.72 -13.06 -8.99
N GLU A 811 -13.00 -13.12 -7.88
CA GLU A 811 -11.55 -12.85 -7.88
C GLU A 811 -10.72 -14.13 -7.93
N GLY A 812 -9.66 -14.12 -8.75
CA GLY A 812 -8.55 -15.05 -8.68
C GLY A 812 -8.82 -16.42 -9.32
N SER A 813 -10.05 -16.94 -9.22
CA SER A 813 -10.49 -18.13 -9.97
C SER A 813 -12.01 -18.14 -10.17
N ALA A 814 -12.50 -19.02 -11.05
CA ALA A 814 -13.93 -19.25 -11.26
C ALA A 814 -14.68 -19.76 -10.00
N ASP A 815 -13.96 -20.28 -9.00
CA ASP A 815 -14.52 -20.69 -7.71
C ASP A 815 -14.02 -19.81 -6.55
N GLY A 816 -13.38 -18.68 -6.88
CA GLY A 816 -12.90 -17.69 -5.91
C GLY A 816 -14.03 -16.90 -5.26
N PRO A 817 -13.73 -15.98 -4.33
CA PRO A 817 -14.72 -15.13 -3.69
C PRO A 817 -15.59 -14.39 -4.71
N VAL A 818 -16.90 -14.30 -4.46
CA VAL A 818 -17.82 -13.50 -5.28
C VAL A 818 -17.69 -12.05 -4.84
N LEU A 819 -17.31 -11.19 -5.78
CA LEU A 819 -17.22 -9.74 -5.61
C LEU A 819 -18.56 -9.06 -5.92
N GLY A 820 -19.30 -9.60 -6.89
CA GLY A 820 -20.61 -9.07 -7.28
C GLY A 820 -21.39 -10.08 -8.13
N GLN A 821 -22.68 -9.86 -8.28
CA GLN A 821 -23.56 -10.74 -9.05
C GLN A 821 -24.62 -9.93 -9.79
N VAL A 822 -24.90 -10.30 -11.03
CA VAL A 822 -25.94 -9.67 -11.84
C VAL A 822 -26.82 -10.70 -12.56
N ASP A 823 -28.14 -10.52 -12.47
CA ASP A 823 -29.12 -11.37 -13.16
C ASP A 823 -29.12 -11.13 -14.68
N VAL A 824 -29.34 -12.20 -15.46
CA VAL A 824 -29.44 -12.14 -16.92
C VAL A 824 -30.92 -12.12 -17.37
N PRO A 825 -31.45 -10.96 -17.82
CA PRO A 825 -32.85 -10.85 -18.23
C PRO A 825 -33.12 -11.58 -19.56
N ASN A 826 -34.37 -11.99 -19.79
CA ASN A 826 -34.79 -12.48 -21.11
C ASN A 826 -34.98 -11.29 -22.08
N THR A 827 -34.04 -11.15 -23.01
CA THR A 827 -34.01 -10.05 -23.98
C THR A 827 -34.72 -10.36 -25.29
N ASN A 828 -35.44 -11.49 -25.36
CA ASN A 828 -36.23 -11.96 -26.51
C ASN A 828 -35.41 -12.34 -27.76
N GLY A 829 -34.09 -12.56 -27.64
CA GLY A 829 -33.28 -13.06 -28.76
C GLY A 829 -31.78 -13.11 -28.46
N TRP A 830 -31.05 -14.00 -29.14
CA TRP A 830 -29.59 -14.16 -29.01
C TRP A 830 -28.76 -12.95 -29.47
N GLN A 831 -29.40 -12.03 -30.19
CA GLN A 831 -28.78 -10.85 -30.78
C GLN A 831 -29.62 -9.60 -30.43
N SER A 832 -30.40 -9.67 -29.35
CA SER A 832 -31.18 -8.57 -28.81
C SER A 832 -30.62 -8.28 -27.43
N TYR A 833 -29.90 -7.16 -27.28
CA TYR A 833 -29.09 -6.92 -26.09
C TYR A 833 -29.71 -5.89 -25.15
N GLU A 834 -29.54 -6.12 -23.86
CA GLU A 834 -29.87 -5.22 -22.76
C GLU A 834 -28.64 -5.00 -21.88
N THR A 835 -28.65 -3.91 -21.12
CA THR A 835 -27.56 -3.55 -20.21
C THR A 835 -27.98 -3.83 -18.77
N VAL A 836 -27.12 -4.50 -18.01
CA VAL A 836 -27.33 -4.86 -16.60
C VAL A 836 -26.09 -4.50 -15.79
N SER A 837 -26.22 -4.20 -14.50
CA SER A 837 -25.09 -3.75 -13.68
C SER A 837 -25.12 -4.35 -12.28
N THR A 838 -23.94 -4.46 -11.66
CA THR A 838 -23.73 -4.78 -10.23
C THR A 838 -22.61 -3.92 -9.68
N THR A 839 -22.71 -3.56 -8.41
CA THR A 839 -21.58 -3.05 -7.62
C THR A 839 -20.71 -4.23 -7.21
N LEU A 840 -19.39 -4.01 -7.12
CA LEU A 840 -18.41 -4.98 -6.64
C LEU A 840 -18.00 -4.61 -5.21
N ASP A 841 -18.06 -5.57 -4.29
CA ASP A 841 -17.52 -5.44 -2.91
C ASP A 841 -16.00 -5.67 -2.96
N VAL A 842 -15.26 -4.59 -3.24
CA VAL A 842 -13.81 -4.59 -3.44
C VAL A 842 -13.18 -3.34 -2.86
N ASP A 843 -11.92 -3.44 -2.45
CA ASP A 843 -11.05 -2.29 -2.25
C ASP A 843 -10.49 -1.80 -3.60
N ALA A 844 -9.95 -0.59 -3.64
CA ALA A 844 -9.21 -0.14 -4.80
C ALA A 844 -7.97 -1.02 -5.06
N GLY A 845 -7.79 -1.47 -6.30
CA GLY A 845 -6.70 -2.38 -6.66
C GLY A 845 -6.82 -2.93 -8.07
N ILE A 846 -5.91 -3.84 -8.43
CA ILE A 846 -5.90 -4.52 -9.71
C ILE A 846 -6.32 -5.97 -9.50
N TYR A 847 -7.32 -6.41 -10.25
CA TYR A 847 -7.99 -7.70 -10.05
C TYR A 847 -7.89 -8.59 -11.29
N ASN A 848 -7.73 -9.89 -11.03
CA ASN A 848 -8.00 -10.92 -12.02
C ASN A 848 -9.47 -11.33 -11.88
N LEU A 849 -10.33 -10.77 -12.73
CA LEU A 849 -11.77 -11.00 -12.68
C LEU A 849 -12.16 -12.24 -13.48
N TYR A 850 -12.94 -13.10 -12.84
CA TYR A 850 -13.60 -14.23 -13.46
C TYR A 850 -15.09 -13.94 -13.53
N LEU A 851 -15.65 -13.91 -14.74
CA LEU A 851 -17.09 -13.89 -14.93
C LEU A 851 -17.56 -15.34 -15.07
N LYS A 852 -18.23 -15.86 -14.05
CA LYS A 852 -18.80 -17.21 -14.05
C LYS A 852 -20.30 -17.16 -14.32
N PHE A 853 -20.76 -18.00 -15.24
CA PHE A 853 -22.15 -18.02 -15.69
C PHE A 853 -22.90 -19.17 -15.00
N VAL A 854 -23.98 -18.85 -14.28
CA VAL A 854 -24.70 -19.82 -13.42
C VAL A 854 -26.18 -19.86 -13.78
N GLU A 855 -26.73 -21.08 -13.94
CA GLU A 855 -28.17 -21.30 -14.11
C GLU A 855 -28.90 -21.21 -12.76
N ASP A 856 -29.98 -20.42 -12.71
CA ASP A 856 -30.87 -20.31 -11.55
C ASP A 856 -31.97 -21.39 -11.64
N ALA A 857 -31.63 -22.64 -11.33
CA ALA A 857 -32.56 -23.77 -11.37
C ALA A 857 -32.26 -24.82 -10.28
N GLU A 858 -33.31 -25.41 -9.69
CA GLU A 858 -33.17 -26.53 -8.73
C GLU A 858 -32.45 -27.76 -9.33
N THR A 859 -32.49 -27.91 -10.65
CA THR A 859 -31.70 -28.88 -11.43
C THR A 859 -31.19 -28.21 -12.68
N THR A 860 -29.87 -28.21 -12.88
CA THR A 860 -29.24 -27.59 -14.05
C THR A 860 -29.60 -28.33 -15.34
N THR A 861 -29.91 -27.57 -16.39
CA THR A 861 -30.21 -28.09 -17.72
C THR A 861 -28.97 -28.21 -18.58
N ASN A 862 -27.91 -27.46 -18.22
CA ASN A 862 -26.65 -27.36 -18.93
C ASN A 862 -26.83 -26.91 -20.39
N ALA A 863 -27.84 -26.08 -20.62
CA ALA A 863 -28.17 -25.56 -21.93
C ALA A 863 -27.66 -24.13 -22.05
N ALA A 864 -27.09 -23.78 -23.20
CA ALA A 864 -26.63 -22.41 -23.41
C ALA A 864 -27.75 -21.39 -23.15
N PHE A 865 -27.47 -20.36 -22.36
CA PHE A 865 -28.50 -19.44 -21.84
C PHE A 865 -28.20 -17.94 -21.99
N VAL A 866 -26.94 -17.54 -22.20
CA VAL A 866 -26.56 -16.11 -22.32
C VAL A 866 -25.51 -15.87 -23.40
N ASN A 867 -25.56 -14.69 -24.01
CA ASN A 867 -24.49 -14.09 -24.78
C ASN A 867 -24.01 -12.82 -24.06
N LEU A 868 -22.71 -12.58 -24.00
CA LEU A 868 -22.09 -11.37 -23.46
C LEU A 868 -21.38 -10.63 -24.60
N ASN A 869 -21.68 -9.35 -24.79
CA ASN A 869 -21.04 -8.52 -25.82
C ASN A 869 -19.83 -7.77 -25.27
N TRP A 870 -20.03 -6.97 -24.22
CA TRP A 870 -18.98 -6.19 -23.57
C TRP A 870 -19.37 -5.90 -22.13
N PHE A 871 -18.42 -5.43 -21.32
CA PHE A 871 -18.69 -4.81 -20.03
C PHE A 871 -17.81 -3.58 -19.81
N THR A 872 -18.16 -2.77 -18.83
CA THR A 872 -17.36 -1.60 -18.37
C THR A 872 -17.22 -1.67 -16.87
N VAL A 873 -16.10 -1.17 -16.35
CA VAL A 873 -15.90 -0.89 -14.92
C VAL A 873 -15.85 0.63 -14.78
N ASN A 874 -16.64 1.18 -13.85
CA ASN A 874 -16.64 2.62 -13.55
C ASN A 874 -16.62 2.82 -12.04
N GLU A 875 -16.21 3.99 -11.59
CA GLU A 875 -16.43 4.42 -10.21
C GLU A 875 -17.94 4.40 -9.90
N LEU A 876 -18.30 4.02 -8.67
CA LEU A 876 -19.66 4.21 -8.21
C LEU A 876 -19.94 5.72 -8.19
N PRO A 877 -20.94 6.22 -8.93
CA PRO A 877 -21.24 7.64 -8.92
C PRO A 877 -21.58 8.07 -7.49
N ALA A 878 -20.93 9.13 -7.02
CA ALA A 878 -21.13 9.66 -5.68
C ALA A 878 -22.64 9.93 -5.43
N PRO A 879 -23.18 9.55 -4.27
CA PRO A 879 -24.56 9.85 -3.90
C PRO A 879 -24.81 11.36 -4.00
N THR A 880 -25.81 11.78 -4.78
CA THR A 880 -26.23 13.19 -4.80
C THR A 880 -27.27 13.42 -3.71
N PRO A 881 -27.01 14.29 -2.72
CA PRO A 881 -27.99 14.61 -1.69
C PRO A 881 -29.30 15.15 -2.28
N VAL A 882 -30.42 14.72 -1.72
CA VAL A 882 -31.74 15.25 -2.12
C VAL A 882 -31.95 16.66 -1.59
N GLU A 883 -32.90 17.42 -2.18
CA GLU A 883 -33.28 18.75 -1.69
C GLU A 883 -33.68 18.70 -0.21
N VAL A 884 -33.11 19.59 0.60
CA VAL A 884 -33.40 19.69 2.04
C VAL A 884 -34.82 20.22 2.24
N SER A 885 -35.63 19.49 3.01
CA SER A 885 -37.02 19.85 3.31
C SER A 885 -37.22 20.29 4.76
N GLY A 886 -38.36 20.91 5.05
CA GLY A 886 -38.71 21.30 6.42
C GLY A 886 -37.88 22.44 7.01
N LEU A 887 -37.20 23.25 6.19
CA LEU A 887 -36.46 24.41 6.67
C LEU A 887 -37.42 25.41 7.36
N THR A 888 -37.16 25.70 8.62
CA THR A 888 -37.87 26.69 9.43
C THR A 888 -36.88 27.64 10.10
N ALA A 889 -37.33 28.87 10.35
CA ALA A 889 -36.56 29.89 11.08
C ALA A 889 -37.50 30.53 12.11
N ASN A 890 -37.06 30.60 13.37
CA ASN A 890 -37.84 31.12 14.48
C ASN A 890 -37.01 32.14 15.27
N ALA A 891 -37.53 33.35 15.46
CA ALA A 891 -36.85 34.38 16.22
C ALA A 891 -36.85 34.03 17.71
N VAL A 892 -35.64 33.94 18.30
CA VAL A 892 -35.46 33.61 19.72
C VAL A 892 -35.33 34.89 20.55
N SER A 893 -34.65 35.90 20.02
CA SER A 893 -34.38 37.16 20.70
C SER A 893 -34.19 38.31 19.71
N ALA A 894 -33.79 39.48 20.20
CA ALA A 894 -33.45 40.62 19.37
C ALA A 894 -32.19 40.41 18.51
N ASN A 895 -31.39 39.38 18.79
CA ASN A 895 -30.13 39.14 18.09
C ASN A 895 -29.89 37.67 17.73
N GLU A 896 -30.93 36.83 17.81
CA GLU A 896 -30.82 35.39 17.56
C GLU A 896 -32.05 34.84 16.82
N ILE A 897 -31.79 34.03 15.79
CA ILE A 897 -32.77 33.20 15.09
C ILE A 897 -32.32 31.74 15.18
N ALA A 898 -33.21 30.87 15.63
CA ALA A 898 -33.02 29.42 15.58
C ALA A 898 -33.54 28.89 14.23
N ILE A 899 -32.67 28.17 13.51
CA ILE A 899 -32.97 27.53 12.23
C ILE A 899 -32.97 26.02 12.42
N SER A 900 -33.94 25.30 11.84
CA SER A 900 -33.95 23.85 11.80
C SER A 900 -34.53 23.31 10.51
N TRP A 901 -34.14 22.09 10.13
CA TRP A 901 -34.59 21.41 8.91
C TRP A 901 -34.73 19.90 9.16
N GLU A 902 -35.27 19.16 8.19
CA GLU A 902 -35.28 17.70 8.20
C GLU A 902 -34.01 17.15 7.54
N ALA A 903 -33.52 16.01 8.01
CA ALA A 903 -32.36 15.37 7.40
C ALA A 903 -32.64 14.98 5.94
N ALA A 904 -31.78 15.39 5.01
CA ALA A 904 -31.86 14.98 3.61
C ALA A 904 -31.21 13.61 3.41
N ALA A 905 -31.84 12.75 2.61
CA ALA A 905 -31.25 11.48 2.23
C ALA A 905 -29.90 11.69 1.51
N GLU A 906 -28.93 10.82 1.81
CA GLU A 906 -27.54 10.90 1.35
C GLU A 906 -26.75 12.16 1.78
N ALA A 907 -27.32 13.08 2.57
CA ALA A 907 -26.55 14.22 3.10
C ALA A 907 -25.81 13.85 4.39
N SER A 908 -24.49 14.04 4.43
CA SER A 908 -23.66 13.92 5.64
C SER A 908 -23.44 15.26 6.34
N SER A 909 -23.60 16.38 5.62
CA SER A 909 -23.49 17.73 6.19
C SER A 909 -24.36 18.75 5.44
N TYR A 910 -24.42 19.99 5.94
CA TYR A 910 -25.21 21.06 5.32
C TYR A 910 -24.47 22.40 5.26
N ASN A 911 -24.80 23.20 4.23
CA ASN A 911 -24.35 24.59 4.10
C ASN A 911 -25.53 25.55 4.24
N LEU A 912 -25.45 26.45 5.23
CA LEU A 912 -26.49 27.43 5.52
C LEU A 912 -26.10 28.80 4.96
N SER A 913 -27.01 29.38 4.19
CA SER A 913 -26.86 30.72 3.64
C SER A 913 -27.92 31.68 4.15
N ARG A 914 -27.56 32.95 4.32
CA ARG A 914 -28.42 34.03 4.80
C ARG A 914 -28.45 35.24 3.85
N ALA A 915 -29.59 35.91 3.76
CA ALA A 915 -29.77 37.17 3.04
C ALA A 915 -30.67 38.17 3.81
N LEU A 916 -30.65 39.43 3.40
CA LEU A 916 -31.59 40.48 3.85
C LEU A 916 -32.80 40.64 2.90
N SER A 917 -32.90 39.82 1.86
CA SER A 917 -34.07 39.78 0.97
C SER A 917 -34.33 38.35 0.49
N ALA A 918 -35.59 38.03 0.21
CA ALA A 918 -35.99 36.70 -0.29
C ALA A 918 -35.30 36.33 -1.63
N SER A 919 -34.93 37.33 -2.44
CA SER A 919 -34.22 37.16 -3.71
C SER A 919 -32.69 37.19 -3.57
N GLY A 920 -32.16 37.37 -2.37
CA GLY A 920 -30.72 37.50 -2.11
C GLY A 920 -30.18 38.94 -2.27
N PRO A 921 -28.86 39.11 -2.45
CA PRO A 921 -27.86 38.05 -2.51
C PRO A 921 -27.76 37.27 -1.19
N PHE A 922 -27.58 35.96 -1.29
CA PHE A 922 -27.32 35.08 -0.15
C PHE A 922 -25.82 34.94 0.06
N SER A 923 -25.39 34.92 1.33
CA SER A 923 -24.02 34.63 1.74
C SER A 923 -24.02 33.42 2.64
N GLU A 924 -23.09 32.50 2.45
CA GLU A 924 -22.89 31.38 3.37
C GLU A 924 -22.45 31.91 4.73
N ILE A 925 -23.13 31.44 5.77
CA ILE A 925 -22.85 31.78 7.16
C ILE A 925 -22.27 30.60 7.93
N SER A 926 -22.45 29.37 7.42
CA SER A 926 -21.85 28.16 7.97
C SER A 926 -21.88 27.04 6.93
N THR A 927 -20.86 26.17 6.95
CA THR A 927 -20.70 25.01 6.08
C THR A 927 -20.32 23.79 6.92
N GLY A 928 -20.61 22.58 6.43
CA GLY A 928 -20.23 21.35 7.13
C GLY A 928 -21.02 21.11 8.42
N ILE A 929 -22.27 21.59 8.50
CA ILE A 929 -23.12 21.36 9.67
C ILE A 929 -23.54 19.88 9.70
N GLU A 930 -23.14 19.13 10.72
CA GLU A 930 -23.49 17.69 10.84
C GLU A 930 -24.88 17.44 11.45
N GLY A 931 -25.45 18.46 12.11
CA GLY A 931 -26.79 18.42 12.69
C GLY A 931 -27.87 19.01 11.76
N THR A 932 -29.12 18.97 12.23
CA THR A 932 -30.27 19.53 11.50
C THR A 932 -30.81 20.84 12.11
N ALA A 933 -29.96 21.53 12.87
CA ALA A 933 -30.30 22.80 13.51
C ALA A 933 -29.08 23.71 13.61
N PHE A 934 -29.33 25.02 13.61
CA PHE A 934 -28.31 26.06 13.72
C PHE A 934 -28.86 27.27 14.47
N SER A 935 -28.06 27.89 15.33
CA SER A 935 -28.41 29.17 15.97
C SER A 935 -27.59 30.30 15.34
N ASP A 936 -28.30 31.20 14.64
CA ASP A 936 -27.71 32.39 14.03
C ASP A 936 -27.78 33.56 15.01
N THR A 937 -26.64 33.92 15.58
CA THR A 937 -26.51 34.92 16.65
C THR A 937 -25.82 36.20 16.16
N GLY A 938 -25.90 37.28 16.95
CA GLY A 938 -25.29 38.57 16.60
C GLY A 938 -26.06 39.34 15.52
N LEU A 939 -27.35 39.02 15.35
CA LEU A 939 -28.24 39.66 14.40
C LEU A 939 -28.67 41.05 14.86
N SER A 940 -29.10 41.90 13.91
CA SER A 940 -29.67 43.21 14.22
C SER A 940 -31.11 43.05 14.74
N PRO A 941 -31.53 43.80 15.77
CA PRO A 941 -32.93 43.82 16.22
C PRO A 941 -33.90 44.23 15.13
N PHE A 942 -35.13 43.72 15.23
CA PHE A 942 -36.25 44.03 14.33
C PHE A 942 -35.89 43.94 12.83
N THR A 943 -35.07 42.95 12.45
CA THR A 943 -34.56 42.78 11.09
C THR A 943 -34.98 41.41 10.56
N THR A 944 -35.58 41.38 9.37
CA THR A 944 -35.96 40.14 8.68
C THR A 944 -34.75 39.54 7.97
N TYR A 945 -34.46 38.28 8.28
CA TYR A 945 -33.43 37.48 7.62
C TYR A 945 -34.07 36.32 6.86
N PHE A 946 -33.50 36.01 5.70
CA PHE A 946 -33.92 34.94 4.81
C PHE A 946 -32.83 33.87 4.77
N TYR A 947 -33.21 32.60 4.89
CA TYR A 947 -32.31 31.46 4.97
C TYR A 947 -32.61 30.44 3.87
N ARG A 948 -31.58 29.80 3.36
CA ARG A 948 -31.66 28.64 2.47
C ARG A 948 -30.52 27.67 2.80
N ILE A 949 -30.69 26.40 2.47
CA ILE A 949 -29.75 25.36 2.83
C ILE A 949 -29.54 24.36 1.70
N THR A 950 -28.34 23.82 1.59
CA THR A 950 -28.02 22.66 0.75
C THR A 950 -27.51 21.52 1.64
N GLY A 951 -27.82 20.28 1.28
CA GLY A 951 -27.17 19.10 1.85
C GLY A 951 -25.95 18.72 1.02
N ASN A 952 -24.92 18.18 1.66
CA ASN A 952 -23.67 17.77 1.00
C ASN A 952 -23.33 16.31 1.33
N PHE A 953 -22.64 15.64 0.41
CA PHE A 953 -21.99 14.34 0.62
C PHE A 953 -20.56 14.44 0.08
N GLY A 954 -19.58 14.54 0.99
CA GLY A 954 -18.22 14.93 0.58
C GLY A 954 -18.23 16.30 -0.10
N ASP A 955 -17.70 16.36 -1.33
CA ASP A 955 -17.65 17.58 -2.15
C ASP A 955 -18.93 17.80 -3.00
N GLU A 956 -19.83 16.82 -3.08
CA GLU A 956 -21.06 16.92 -3.85
C GLU A 956 -22.13 17.74 -3.10
N VAL A 957 -22.71 18.73 -3.79
CA VAL A 957 -23.70 19.67 -3.23
C VAL A 957 -25.07 19.42 -3.85
N GLY A 958 -26.03 19.06 -3.01
CA GLY A 958 -27.41 18.84 -3.40
C GLY A 958 -28.17 20.11 -3.79
N PRO A 959 -29.42 19.98 -4.29
CA PRO A 959 -30.26 21.11 -4.64
C PRO A 959 -30.50 22.06 -3.46
N VAL A 960 -30.58 23.36 -3.74
CA VAL A 960 -30.89 24.37 -2.73
C VAL A 960 -32.36 24.29 -2.30
N SER A 961 -32.61 24.38 -1.00
CA SER A 961 -33.95 24.33 -0.44
C SER A 961 -34.80 25.56 -0.75
N SER A 962 -36.09 25.45 -0.45
CA SER A 962 -36.99 26.61 -0.31
C SER A 962 -36.50 27.59 0.77
N VAL A 963 -36.74 28.89 0.55
CA VAL A 963 -36.33 29.94 1.49
C VAL A 963 -37.25 30.00 2.71
N ALA A 964 -36.68 29.98 3.91
CA ALA A 964 -37.35 30.31 5.17
C ALA A 964 -36.97 31.73 5.63
N SER A 965 -37.77 32.36 6.49
CA SER A 965 -37.44 33.68 7.03
C SER A 965 -37.99 33.89 8.43
N ALA A 966 -37.28 34.67 9.23
CA ALA A 966 -37.77 35.17 10.51
C ALA A 966 -37.31 36.62 10.72
N THR A 967 -38.08 37.37 11.51
CA THR A 967 -37.73 38.73 11.93
C THR A 967 -37.32 38.68 13.39
N THR A 968 -36.10 39.11 13.70
CA THR A 968 -35.63 39.19 15.09
C THR A 968 -36.57 40.04 15.94
N GLN A 969 -36.62 39.76 17.24
CA GLN A 969 -37.46 40.52 18.15
C GLN A 969 -36.99 41.98 18.24
N PRO A 970 -37.86 42.93 18.62
CA PRO A 970 -37.40 44.27 18.93
C PRO A 970 -36.52 44.25 20.19
N GLU A 971 -35.60 45.21 20.29
CA GLU A 971 -34.70 45.31 21.45
C GLU A 971 -35.50 45.66 22.73
N PRO A 972 -35.32 44.94 23.85
CA PRO A 972 -36.11 45.18 25.05
C PRO A 972 -36.02 46.64 25.54
N ILE A 973 -37.16 47.32 25.64
CA ILE A 973 -37.25 48.68 26.18
C ILE A 973 -37.64 48.64 27.66
N SER A 974 -36.90 49.37 28.49
CA SER A 974 -37.29 49.70 29.86
C SER A 974 -37.91 51.10 29.94
N ALA A 975 -38.73 51.37 30.96
CA ALA A 975 -39.30 52.69 31.18
C ALA A 975 -38.24 53.79 31.38
N GLU A 976 -37.07 53.43 31.92
CA GLU A 976 -35.93 54.34 32.08
C GLU A 976 -35.26 54.69 30.74
N ASN A 977 -35.34 53.80 29.75
CA ASN A 977 -34.72 53.96 28.43
C ASN A 977 -35.52 54.85 27.47
N LEU A 978 -36.79 55.13 27.77
CA LEU A 978 -37.64 55.98 26.92
C LEU A 978 -37.24 57.45 26.95
N ALA A 979 -36.55 57.88 28.03
CA ALA A 979 -36.04 59.24 28.22
C ALA A 979 -37.04 60.32 27.76
N ILE A 980 -38.21 60.36 28.41
CA ILE A 980 -39.27 61.31 28.06
C ILE A 980 -38.82 62.72 28.45
N SER A 981 -38.83 63.64 27.48
CA SER A 981 -38.43 65.04 27.65
C SER A 981 -39.46 65.99 27.04
N ASP A 982 -39.24 67.30 27.25
CA ASP A 982 -40.06 68.39 26.69
C ASP A 982 -41.58 68.23 26.94
N LEU A 983 -41.94 67.68 28.11
CA LEU A 983 -43.33 67.55 28.53
C LEU A 983 -43.92 68.94 28.79
N GLU A 984 -44.68 69.45 27.82
CA GLU A 984 -45.27 70.78 27.86
C GLU A 984 -46.76 70.75 27.53
N MET A 985 -47.52 71.62 28.22
CA MET A 985 -48.88 71.95 27.83
C MET A 985 -48.85 73.29 27.09
N SER A 986 -49.33 73.28 25.86
CA SER A 986 -49.44 74.48 25.03
C SER A 986 -50.88 74.69 24.55
N VAL A 987 -51.14 75.87 23.97
CA VAL A 987 -52.40 76.18 23.31
C VAL A 987 -52.07 76.46 21.86
N ASP A 988 -52.71 75.75 20.94
CA ASP A 988 -52.48 75.92 19.52
C ASP A 988 -53.11 77.22 18.99
N GLY A 989 -52.85 77.53 17.72
CA GLY A 989 -53.39 78.73 17.07
C GLY A 989 -54.93 78.77 16.95
N SER A 990 -55.63 77.68 17.28
CA SER A 990 -57.09 77.56 17.28
C SER A 990 -57.71 77.72 18.67
N GLY A 991 -56.89 77.72 19.73
CA GLY A 991 -57.34 77.77 21.12
C GLY A 991 -57.46 76.38 21.78
N ALA A 992 -57.13 75.30 21.08
CA ALA A 992 -57.12 73.95 21.62
C ALA A 992 -55.86 73.71 22.47
N LYS A 993 -56.00 73.00 23.59
CA LYS A 993 -54.85 72.64 24.42
C LYS A 993 -54.18 71.40 23.84
N LEU A 994 -52.86 71.42 23.77
CA LEU A 994 -52.02 70.30 23.33
C LEU A 994 -51.17 69.83 24.51
N LEU A 995 -51.08 68.52 24.68
CA LEU A 995 -50.01 67.90 25.43
C LEU A 995 -48.94 67.43 24.45
N SER A 996 -47.74 67.97 24.60
CA SER A 996 -46.59 67.65 23.76
C SER A 996 -45.51 67.01 24.64
N PHE A 997 -44.89 65.95 24.15
CA PHE A 997 -43.69 65.37 24.75
C PHE A 997 -42.86 64.64 23.70
N THR A 998 -41.58 64.46 24.02
CA THR A 998 -40.62 63.79 23.17
C THR A 998 -40.21 62.46 23.80
N ILE A 999 -40.19 61.40 23.00
CA ILE A 999 -39.55 60.14 23.35
C ILE A 999 -38.18 60.15 22.65
N GLU A 1000 -37.10 60.33 23.40
CA GLU A 1000 -35.75 60.50 22.82
C GLU A 1000 -35.25 59.24 22.11
N SER A 1001 -35.72 58.06 22.52
CA SER A 1001 -35.38 56.77 21.92
C SER A 1001 -36.62 55.89 21.75
N SER A 1002 -37.47 56.21 20.77
CA SER A 1002 -38.60 55.33 20.42
C SER A 1002 -38.06 54.08 19.73
N GLY A 1003 -38.00 52.93 20.41
CA GLY A 1003 -37.40 51.74 19.81
C GLY A 1003 -38.23 51.21 18.63
N LEU A 1004 -37.53 50.67 17.63
CA LEU A 1004 -38.16 50.06 16.45
C LEU A 1004 -39.00 48.84 16.86
N GLY A 1005 -40.18 48.70 16.26
CA GLY A 1005 -41.07 47.57 16.52
C GLY A 1005 -41.98 47.73 17.75
N TYR A 1006 -41.97 48.90 18.41
CA TYR A 1006 -42.90 49.25 19.49
C TYR A 1006 -43.92 50.29 19.06
N ASP A 1007 -45.11 50.20 19.63
CA ASP A 1007 -46.20 51.16 19.50
C ASP A 1007 -46.42 51.87 20.85
N TYR A 1008 -46.73 53.17 20.76
CA TYR A 1008 -46.86 54.10 21.88
C TYR A 1008 -48.28 54.68 21.90
N GLN A 1009 -49.03 54.41 22.97
CA GLN A 1009 -50.38 54.93 23.18
C GLN A 1009 -50.44 55.76 24.46
N LEU A 1010 -50.92 56.98 24.35
CA LEU A 1010 -51.14 57.83 25.52
C LEU A 1010 -52.51 57.54 26.13
N TYR A 1011 -52.58 57.58 27.46
CA TYR A 1011 -53.80 57.43 28.24
C TYR A 1011 -53.92 58.55 29.27
N THR A 1012 -55.15 58.84 29.69
CA THR A 1012 -55.44 59.81 30.74
C THR A 1012 -56.44 59.29 31.77
N SER A 1013 -56.36 59.80 33.00
CA SER A 1013 -57.30 59.49 34.09
C SER A 1013 -57.36 60.64 35.10
N ASP A 1014 -58.48 60.76 35.82
CA ASP A 1014 -58.67 61.71 36.92
C ASP A 1014 -58.03 61.22 38.24
N THR A 1015 -57.59 59.95 38.30
CA THR A 1015 -56.98 59.33 39.47
C THR A 1015 -55.82 58.39 39.09
N LEU A 1016 -54.87 58.21 40.02
CA LEU A 1016 -53.81 57.19 39.91
C LEU A 1016 -54.22 55.84 40.52
N LEU A 1017 -55.39 55.78 41.18
CA LEU A 1017 -55.74 54.69 42.10
C LEU A 1017 -56.65 53.62 41.49
N THR A 1018 -57.21 53.85 40.30
CA THR A 1018 -58.05 52.88 39.60
C THR A 1018 -57.44 52.57 38.22
N ASP A 1019 -57.76 51.41 37.67
CA ASP A 1019 -57.32 50.99 36.32
C ASP A 1019 -58.14 51.65 35.19
N ASP A 1020 -58.96 52.65 35.52
CA ASP A 1020 -59.84 53.35 34.58
C ASP A 1020 -59.04 54.45 33.83
N TRP A 1021 -58.24 53.99 32.86
CA TRP A 1021 -57.46 54.84 31.96
C TRP A 1021 -58.13 54.91 30.59
N GLU A 1022 -58.37 56.12 30.09
CA GLU A 1022 -58.96 56.35 28.77
C GLU A 1022 -57.86 56.65 27.74
N GLU A 1023 -57.99 56.08 26.53
CA GLU A 1023 -57.08 56.36 25.41
C GLU A 1023 -57.16 57.82 24.99
N LEU A 1024 -56.01 58.46 24.85
CA LEU A 1024 -55.88 59.86 24.48
C LEU A 1024 -55.03 59.97 23.21
N GLY A 1025 -55.66 60.27 22.08
CA GLY A 1025 -54.99 60.40 20.78
C GLY A 1025 -54.68 59.07 20.08
N PRO A 1026 -54.08 59.10 18.88
CA PRO A 1026 -53.76 57.91 18.11
C PRO A 1026 -52.52 57.16 18.66
N VAL A 1027 -52.36 55.91 18.25
CA VAL A 1027 -51.13 55.13 18.45
C VAL A 1027 -50.02 55.70 17.56
N HIS A 1028 -48.80 55.83 18.11
CA HIS A 1028 -47.61 56.23 17.37
C HIS A 1028 -46.60 55.07 17.33
N SER A 1029 -46.10 54.72 16.14
CA SER A 1029 -45.08 53.68 16.00
C SER A 1029 -43.67 54.23 16.20
N GLY A 1030 -42.85 53.48 16.94
CA GLY A 1030 -41.45 53.79 17.20
C GLY A 1030 -40.61 53.77 15.92
N THR A 1031 -39.69 54.73 15.82
CA THR A 1031 -38.90 54.96 14.60
C THR A 1031 -37.44 54.53 14.74
N GLY A 1032 -37.04 54.04 15.92
CA GLY A 1032 -35.63 53.80 16.28
C GLY A 1032 -34.87 55.07 16.66
N ALA A 1033 -35.58 56.20 16.73
CA ALA A 1033 -35.02 57.53 16.96
C ALA A 1033 -36.02 58.38 17.78
N LEU A 1034 -35.77 59.68 17.83
CA LEU A 1034 -36.62 60.65 18.50
C LEU A 1034 -38.03 60.66 17.88
N LEU A 1035 -39.05 60.56 18.73
CA LEU A 1035 -40.46 60.62 18.35
C LEU A 1035 -41.16 61.72 19.14
N GLU A 1036 -41.63 62.75 18.44
CA GLU A 1036 -42.46 63.82 19.00
C GLU A 1036 -43.93 63.39 18.96
N ILE A 1037 -44.62 63.50 20.10
CA ILE A 1037 -46.03 63.18 20.25
C ILE A 1037 -46.78 64.44 20.68
N ASP A 1038 -47.68 64.89 19.80
CA ASP A 1038 -48.62 65.99 20.05
C ASP A 1038 -50.05 65.44 20.09
N VAL A 1039 -50.70 65.57 21.25
CA VAL A 1039 -52.08 65.10 21.41
C VAL A 1039 -53.00 66.23 21.83
N LEU A 1040 -54.11 66.38 21.09
CA LEU A 1040 -55.20 67.29 21.44
C LEU A 1040 -55.85 66.85 22.75
N PHE A 1041 -55.87 67.78 23.71
CA PHE A 1041 -56.44 67.55 25.03
C PHE A 1041 -57.57 68.55 25.27
N ASP A 1042 -58.81 68.14 24.96
CA ASP A 1042 -60.01 68.97 25.13
C ASP A 1042 -60.77 68.53 26.39
N TYR A 1043 -60.30 68.97 27.57
CA TYR A 1043 -60.99 68.72 28.83
C TYR A 1043 -61.25 70.04 29.58
N GLU A 1044 -62.52 70.43 29.63
CA GLU A 1044 -63.06 71.50 30.47
C GLU A 1044 -64.06 70.92 31.49
N ASP A 1045 -63.56 70.18 32.50
CA ASP A 1045 -64.33 69.98 33.73
C ASP A 1045 -63.66 70.72 34.90
N PRO A 1046 -64.22 71.86 35.37
CA PRO A 1046 -63.66 72.63 36.47
C PRO A 1046 -63.76 71.95 37.85
N THR A 1047 -64.29 70.73 37.98
CA THR A 1047 -64.39 70.02 39.27
C THR A 1047 -63.18 69.14 39.63
N HIS A 1048 -62.24 68.91 38.72
CA HIS A 1048 -61.08 68.05 38.97
C HIS A 1048 -59.81 68.89 39.24
N GLU A 1049 -59.21 68.76 40.43
CA GLU A 1049 -58.00 69.53 40.80
C GLU A 1049 -56.72 69.01 40.14
N ARG A 1050 -56.69 67.78 39.59
CA ARG A 1050 -55.52 67.13 38.97
C ARG A 1050 -55.93 66.18 37.85
N GLN A 1051 -55.10 66.07 36.81
CA GLN A 1051 -55.20 65.08 35.73
C GLN A 1051 -53.90 64.26 35.68
N PHE A 1052 -54.00 62.96 35.38
CA PHE A 1052 -52.86 62.06 35.23
C PHE A 1052 -52.76 61.54 33.80
N PHE A 1053 -51.53 61.25 33.37
CA PHE A 1053 -51.22 60.70 32.06
C PHE A 1053 -50.34 59.46 32.20
N ARG A 1054 -50.54 58.48 31.31
CA ARG A 1054 -49.76 57.25 31.24
C ARG A 1054 -49.41 56.97 29.79
N LEU A 1055 -48.15 56.68 29.52
CA LEU A 1055 -47.72 56.17 28.22
C LEU A 1055 -47.70 54.64 28.28
N GLY A 1056 -48.56 54.01 27.49
CA GLY A 1056 -48.48 52.57 27.22
C GLY A 1056 -47.50 52.31 26.10
N VAL A 1057 -46.69 51.27 26.26
CA VAL A 1057 -45.73 50.80 25.26
C VAL A 1057 -45.98 49.32 25.05
N SER A 1058 -46.22 48.92 23.81
CA SER A 1058 -46.48 47.51 23.43
C SER A 1058 -45.70 47.17 22.18
N ALA A 1059 -45.35 45.90 21.98
CA ALA A 1059 -44.83 45.46 20.69
C ALA A 1059 -45.88 45.69 19.60
N SER A 1060 -45.46 46.14 18.42
CA SER A 1060 -46.39 46.51 17.35
C SER A 1060 -47.14 45.27 16.81
N PRO A 1061 -48.46 45.34 16.52
CA PRO A 1061 -49.26 44.20 16.07
C PRO A 1061 -48.79 43.52 14.77
N SER A 1062 -47.94 44.17 13.97
CA SER A 1062 -47.27 43.54 12.82
C SER A 1062 -46.33 42.38 13.22
N TYR A 1063 -46.14 42.16 14.52
CA TYR A 1063 -45.40 41.08 15.16
C TYR A 1063 -46.24 39.80 15.40
N SER A 1064 -47.49 39.71 14.94
CA SER A 1064 -48.36 38.56 15.30
C SER A 1064 -47.94 37.23 14.64
N GLU A 1065 -47.03 36.50 15.29
CA GLU A 1065 -47.29 35.13 15.71
C GLU A 1065 -47.05 35.04 17.23
N GLU A 1066 -48.16 35.02 17.97
CA GLU A 1066 -48.31 34.66 19.40
C GLU A 1066 -47.17 35.01 20.38
N SER A 1067 -47.18 36.22 20.95
CA SER A 1067 -46.95 36.37 22.40
C SER A 1067 -47.56 37.68 22.92
N ASP A 1068 -48.50 37.55 23.84
CA ASP A 1068 -49.07 38.62 24.67
C ASP A 1068 -48.02 39.28 25.58
#